data_AF-A0A9E0HLT2-F1
#
_entry.id   AF-A0A9E0HLT2-F1
#
_cell.length_a   1.000
_cell.length_b   1.000
_cell.length_c   1.000
_cell.angle_alpha   90.00
_cell.angle_beta   90.00
_cell.angle_gamma   90.00
#
_symmetry.space_group_name_H-M   'P 1'
#
loop_
_entity.id
_entity.type
_entity.pdbx_description
1 polymer ?
#
loop_
_entity_poly.entity_id
_entity_poly.type
_entity_poly.pdbx_seq_one_letter_code
_entity_poly.pdbx_strand_id
1 'polypeptide(L)'
;MNHLPALIADLGLILSVAAITTLVFKKIKQPLVLGYLIAGMLVGPHVPVLPTVLDEASIKVWSELGVIFLLFSLGLEFSFKKVAKVGGSAGITALVAVGIMLSVGFFTGQAMGWNSMDSLFLGGILSMSSTTIIVRALDELGLKTQAFAGVVVGVLVIEDVVAVLLMVLLSSLAVSRQFSGVTMLWELGKLGFFLVLWFAAGVFLIPSLLERMRKLMNDETLLVVSVALCLSMVVLAVNAGFSAALGAFIMGALLAETLLAERIEHLVLPVKDLFGAVFFVSVGMLLDPRVLVENWGQVLLVSLVVMVFQPLSAMIGATIAGEPLKRSVRTALCLSQIGEFSFIIATLGLTLGVTSSFLYPIAVAVSAVTTFTTPFLIKASEPASAWLEKALPVQLRTALARYSQQTDQVKETSAWHSLLRSYVVNLAVFGVLSLAAVLGAGPAFIKLFGAGFMGMDGQVMAGLATFVLVIPFIWAMSLRRIGRNAYRQLWVNKRELRGPLVVLELARLGAAVMVLSILVNVFFSTRWALIVLVLLMAMVAALFRQRFYKFYLRVEQRFMRNLNQRELGRKRTDLAPWDMHLAELRVKEDSNATGHSLQELALREKHGVNIALIERVSGHTLTAPGRNARLLPGDHLLVIGTDEQLKSLQTELDVPRTSPELPGTAKEDIRLKRFRITPQSPLVGMRIHDSGLRDEAKAMVAGLERGEQRITNPSGTWVLAPNDVVWLVGNGEKIRGFMEDRKAVRE
;
A
#
# COMPACT_ATOMS: atom_id res chain seq x y z
N MET A 1 -10.32 -35.50 38.84
CA MET A 1 -9.28 -34.46 38.78
C MET A 1 -9.30 -33.91 37.37
N ASN A 2 -9.64 -32.64 37.17
CA ASN A 2 -9.73 -32.05 35.84
C ASN A 2 -8.31 -31.85 35.30
N HIS A 3 -7.87 -32.71 34.39
CA HIS A 3 -6.61 -32.53 33.68
C HIS A 3 -6.76 -31.31 32.75
N LEU A 4 -6.08 -30.21 33.08
CA LEU A 4 -6.00 -29.05 32.21
C LEU A 4 -5.28 -29.48 30.90
N PRO A 5 -5.84 -29.21 29.70
CA PRO A 5 -5.14 -29.51 28.46
C PRO A 5 -3.75 -28.87 28.43
N ALA A 6 -2.73 -29.62 28.01
CA ALA A 6 -1.33 -29.16 27.97
C ALA A 6 -1.20 -27.82 27.23
N LEU A 7 -1.95 -27.66 26.14
CA LEU A 7 -2.00 -26.44 25.32
C LEU A 7 -2.33 -25.16 26.13
N ILE A 8 -3.19 -25.25 27.15
CA ILE A 8 -3.56 -24.10 28.00
C ILE A 8 -2.43 -23.78 28.99
N ALA A 9 -1.82 -24.82 29.58
CA ALA A 9 -0.70 -24.65 30.50
C ALA A 9 0.51 -24.04 29.77
N ASP A 10 0.81 -24.53 28.57
CA ASP A 10 1.91 -24.06 27.72
C ASP A 10 1.70 -22.60 27.33
N LEU A 11 0.48 -22.22 26.92
CA LEU A 11 0.17 -20.81 26.60
C LEU A 11 0.35 -19.90 27.82
N GLY A 12 -0.13 -20.33 28.99
CA GLY A 12 0.01 -19.57 30.23
C GLY A 12 1.48 -19.33 30.60
N LEU A 13 2.31 -20.36 30.45
CA LEU A 13 3.76 -20.29 30.68
C LEU A 13 4.44 -19.36 29.66
N ILE A 14 4.15 -19.55 28.37
CA ILE A 14 4.66 -18.72 27.26
C ILE A 14 4.41 -17.24 27.54
N LEU A 15 3.16 -16.87 27.83
CA LEU A 15 2.78 -15.48 28.05
C LEU A 15 3.37 -14.90 29.33
N SER A 16 3.47 -15.71 30.40
CA SER A 16 4.05 -15.26 31.67
C SER A 16 5.53 -14.93 31.54
N VAL A 17 6.31 -15.83 30.92
CA VAL A 17 7.76 -15.60 30.74
C VAL A 17 8.00 -14.48 29.73
N ALA A 18 7.23 -14.42 28.64
CA ALA A 18 7.29 -13.33 27.67
C ALA A 18 7.01 -11.96 28.32
N ALA A 19 6.01 -11.86 29.22
CA ALA A 19 5.71 -10.63 29.93
C ALA A 19 6.90 -10.17 30.82
N ILE A 20 7.52 -11.10 31.55
CA ILE A 20 8.67 -10.79 32.40
C ILE A 20 9.87 -10.35 31.56
N THR A 21 10.27 -11.13 30.54
CA THR A 21 11.44 -10.82 29.73
C THR A 21 11.26 -9.54 28.94
N THR A 22 10.07 -9.27 28.39
CA THR A 22 9.81 -8.01 27.68
C THR A 22 9.86 -6.80 28.59
N LEU A 23 9.38 -6.88 29.83
CA LEU A 23 9.53 -5.79 30.80
C LEU A 23 11.00 -5.49 31.10
N VAL A 24 11.82 -6.54 31.24
CA VAL A 24 13.28 -6.39 31.40
C VAL A 24 13.88 -5.71 30.16
N PHE A 25 13.57 -6.20 28.96
CA PHE A 25 14.08 -5.66 27.69
C PHE A 25 13.66 -4.21 27.46
N LYS A 26 12.42 -3.86 27.82
CA LYS A 26 11.92 -2.48 27.78
C LYS A 26 12.70 -1.59 28.74
N LYS A 27 13.04 -2.07 29.94
CA LYS A 27 13.85 -1.33 30.93
C LYS A 27 15.26 -1.03 30.42
N ILE A 28 15.88 -1.98 29.71
CA ILE A 28 17.21 -1.80 29.09
C ILE A 28 17.16 -1.15 27.69
N LYS A 29 15.97 -0.66 27.27
CA LYS A 29 15.74 -0.01 25.97
C LYS A 29 16.07 -0.89 24.74
N GLN A 30 16.01 -2.22 24.87
CA GLN A 30 16.26 -3.15 23.76
C GLN A 30 14.97 -3.47 22.97
N PRO A 31 15.08 -4.01 21.73
CA PRO A 31 13.92 -4.46 20.94
C PRO A 31 13.14 -5.59 21.62
N LEU A 32 11.80 -5.51 21.59
CA LEU A 32 10.92 -6.49 22.25
C LEU A 32 11.02 -7.89 21.63
N VAL A 33 11.23 -7.98 20.31
CA VAL A 33 11.36 -9.26 19.59
C VAL A 33 12.51 -10.11 20.15
N LEU A 34 13.65 -9.50 20.49
CA LEU A 34 14.75 -10.19 21.17
C LEU A 34 14.34 -10.71 22.54
N GLY A 35 13.53 -9.95 23.27
CA GLY A 35 12.96 -10.37 24.56
C GLY A 35 12.06 -11.59 24.44
N TYR A 36 11.24 -11.68 23.39
CA TYR A 36 10.41 -12.85 23.10
C TYR A 36 11.25 -14.07 22.71
N LEU A 37 12.28 -13.91 21.89
CA LEU A 37 13.18 -15.00 21.49
C LEU A 37 13.93 -15.59 22.71
N ILE A 38 14.43 -14.73 23.60
CA ILE A 38 15.08 -15.18 24.84
C ILE A 38 14.06 -15.84 25.77
N ALA A 39 12.83 -15.32 25.87
CA ALA A 39 11.77 -15.98 26.63
C ALA A 39 11.56 -17.42 26.13
N GLY A 40 11.51 -17.58 24.81
CA GLY A 40 11.41 -18.87 24.15
C GLY A 40 12.58 -19.78 24.48
N MET A 41 13.81 -19.28 24.39
CA MET A 41 15.02 -20.03 24.72
C MET A 41 15.00 -20.51 26.19
N LEU A 42 14.53 -19.68 27.13
CA LEU A 42 14.46 -20.00 28.55
C LEU A 42 13.40 -21.07 28.88
N VAL A 43 12.30 -21.09 28.14
CA VAL A 43 11.17 -22.04 28.30
C VAL A 43 11.30 -23.24 27.35
N GLY A 44 12.28 -23.19 26.44
CA GLY A 44 12.52 -24.20 25.43
C GLY A 44 13.17 -25.47 25.99
N PRO A 45 13.07 -26.59 25.26
CA PRO A 45 13.60 -27.88 25.71
C PRO A 45 15.13 -27.94 25.82
N HIS A 46 15.82 -27.00 25.17
CA HIS A 46 17.28 -26.96 25.10
C HIS A 46 17.94 -26.34 26.34
N VAL A 47 17.20 -25.62 27.18
CA VAL A 47 17.73 -24.91 28.37
C VAL A 47 16.96 -25.33 29.62
N PRO A 48 17.51 -26.19 30.49
CA PRO A 48 16.79 -26.75 31.65
C PRO A 48 16.76 -25.77 32.85
N VAL A 49 16.37 -24.52 32.63
CA VAL A 49 16.36 -23.46 33.67
C VAL A 49 14.95 -23.19 34.22
N LEU A 50 13.92 -23.32 33.38
CA LEU A 50 12.51 -23.11 33.74
C LEU A 50 11.69 -24.38 33.41
N PRO A 51 10.45 -24.50 33.93
CA PRO A 51 9.51 -25.49 33.43
C PRO A 51 9.43 -25.39 31.90
N THR A 52 9.56 -26.52 31.21
CA THR A 52 9.54 -26.58 29.74
C THR A 52 8.12 -26.84 29.25
N VAL A 53 7.79 -26.32 28.05
CA VAL A 53 6.58 -26.73 27.32
C VAL A 53 6.55 -28.25 27.17
N LEU A 54 5.39 -28.84 27.46
CA LEU A 54 5.24 -30.29 27.65
C LEU A 54 5.21 -31.08 26.33
N ASP A 55 4.86 -30.43 25.21
CA ASP A 55 4.62 -31.08 23.92
C ASP A 55 5.10 -30.25 22.72
N GLU A 56 5.99 -30.82 21.90
CA GLU A 56 6.50 -30.20 20.66
C GLU A 56 5.38 -29.92 19.64
N ALA A 57 4.32 -30.74 19.62
CA ALA A 57 3.19 -30.51 18.71
C ALA A 57 2.44 -29.21 19.07
N SER A 58 2.37 -28.87 20.36
CA SER A 58 1.78 -27.61 20.83
C SER A 58 2.60 -26.39 20.39
N ILE A 59 3.94 -26.48 20.41
CA ILE A 59 4.83 -25.41 19.90
C ILE A 59 4.55 -25.13 18.43
N LYS A 60 4.37 -26.18 17.61
CA LYS A 60 4.08 -26.04 16.19
C LYS A 60 2.77 -25.32 15.93
N VAL A 61 1.68 -25.72 16.60
CA VAL A 61 0.36 -25.08 16.45
C VAL A 61 0.40 -23.59 16.84
N TRP A 62 1.08 -23.26 17.94
CA TRP A 62 1.25 -21.88 18.38
C TRP A 62 2.05 -21.03 17.40
N SER A 63 3.13 -21.60 16.85
CA SER A 63 3.93 -20.93 15.82
C SER A 63 3.11 -20.68 14.54
N GLU A 64 2.29 -21.63 14.09
CA GLU A 64 1.46 -21.49 12.89
C GLU A 64 0.38 -20.42 13.05
N LEU A 65 -0.34 -20.40 14.20
CA LEU A 65 -1.31 -19.35 14.51
C LEU A 65 -0.64 -17.96 14.56
N GLY A 66 0.54 -17.92 15.18
CA GLY A 66 1.40 -16.75 15.21
C GLY A 66 1.70 -16.17 13.82
N VAL A 67 2.21 -17.02 12.91
CA VAL A 67 2.51 -16.65 11.51
C VAL A 67 1.25 -16.17 10.78
N ILE A 68 0.12 -16.86 10.95
CA ILE A 68 -1.16 -16.49 10.31
C ILE A 68 -1.55 -15.06 10.69
N PHE A 69 -1.60 -14.72 11.98
CA PHE A 69 -2.04 -13.38 12.41
C PHE A 69 -1.02 -12.28 12.10
N LEU A 70 0.28 -12.59 12.16
CA LEU A 70 1.33 -11.66 11.73
C LEU A 70 1.20 -11.32 10.25
N LEU A 71 1.05 -12.33 9.37
CA LEU A 71 0.91 -12.12 7.94
C LEU A 71 -0.44 -11.53 7.54
N PHE A 72 -1.50 -11.83 8.30
CA PHE A 72 -2.79 -11.17 8.12
C PHE A 72 -2.70 -9.67 8.40
N SER A 73 -2.11 -9.28 9.53
CA SER A 73 -1.92 -7.87 9.85
C SER A 73 -1.01 -7.18 8.84
N LEU A 74 0.06 -7.86 8.42
CA LEU A 74 0.93 -7.35 7.38
C LEU A 74 0.17 -7.11 6.06
N GLY A 75 -0.73 -8.03 5.71
CA GLY A 75 -1.64 -7.86 4.58
C GLY A 75 -2.55 -6.63 4.75
N LEU A 76 -3.04 -6.35 5.96
CA LEU A 76 -3.84 -5.14 6.25
C LEU A 76 -3.02 -3.85 6.12
N GLU A 77 -1.77 -3.87 6.56
CA GLU A 77 -0.84 -2.74 6.46
C GLU A 77 -0.44 -2.45 5.01
N PHE A 78 -0.36 -3.50 4.20
CA PHE A 78 -0.06 -3.46 2.78
C PHE A 78 -1.19 -2.76 2.02
N SER A 79 -0.87 -1.59 1.44
CA SER A 79 -1.73 -0.98 0.43
C SER A 79 -0.95 -0.71 -0.83
N PHE A 80 -1.49 -1.14 -1.98
CA PHE A 80 -0.87 -0.94 -3.28
C PHE A 80 -0.63 0.55 -3.58
N LYS A 81 -1.42 1.42 -2.94
CA LYS A 81 -1.30 2.87 -3.06
C LYS A 81 -0.24 3.48 -2.17
N LYS A 82 0.03 2.94 -0.96
CA LYS A 82 1.19 3.34 -0.14
C LYS A 82 2.47 3.11 -0.96
N VAL A 83 2.61 1.92 -1.54
CA VAL A 83 3.71 1.57 -2.46
C VAL A 83 3.77 2.51 -3.67
N ALA A 84 2.63 2.83 -4.28
CA ALA A 84 2.58 3.75 -5.41
C ALA A 84 2.97 5.20 -5.06
N LYS A 85 2.85 5.59 -3.79
CA LYS A 85 3.24 6.91 -3.26
C LYS A 85 4.69 6.96 -2.80
N VAL A 86 5.34 5.81 -2.58
CA VAL A 86 6.78 5.75 -2.34
C VAL A 86 7.49 6.31 -3.57
N GLY A 87 8.41 7.26 -3.36
CA GLY A 87 9.14 7.91 -4.44
C GLY A 87 9.89 6.87 -5.30
N GLY A 88 9.92 7.07 -6.62
CA GLY A 88 10.56 6.13 -7.56
C GLY A 88 12.02 5.82 -7.22
N SER A 89 12.72 6.77 -6.58
CA SER A 89 14.09 6.59 -6.07
C SER A 89 14.19 5.48 -5.01
N ALA A 90 13.30 5.49 -4.02
CA ALA A 90 13.27 4.48 -2.97
C ALA A 90 12.88 3.09 -3.51
N GLY A 91 11.97 3.02 -4.49
CA GLY A 91 11.60 1.77 -5.15
C GLY A 91 12.75 1.13 -5.92
N ILE A 92 13.49 1.92 -6.71
CA ILE A 92 14.68 1.42 -7.43
C ILE A 92 15.76 0.97 -6.43
N THR A 93 16.00 1.78 -5.41
CA THR A 93 16.98 1.47 -4.35
C THR A 93 16.68 0.12 -3.69
N ALA A 94 15.44 -0.10 -3.26
CA ALA A 94 15.02 -1.33 -2.61
C ALA A 94 15.16 -2.56 -3.52
N LEU A 95 14.68 -2.47 -4.78
CA LEU A 95 14.75 -3.61 -5.71
C LEU A 95 16.18 -4.02 -6.04
N VAL A 96 17.07 -3.05 -6.22
CA VAL A 96 18.50 -3.31 -6.45
C VAL A 96 19.14 -3.88 -5.19
N ALA A 97 18.87 -3.31 -4.02
CA ALA A 97 19.43 -3.77 -2.75
C ALA A 97 19.02 -5.23 -2.47
N VAL A 98 17.72 -5.55 -2.57
CA VAL A 98 17.18 -6.90 -2.40
C VAL A 98 17.78 -7.86 -3.42
N GLY A 99 17.83 -7.50 -4.71
CA GLY A 99 18.37 -8.37 -5.76
C GLY A 99 19.85 -8.71 -5.55
N ILE A 100 20.66 -7.72 -5.16
CA ILE A 100 22.07 -7.93 -4.83
C ILE A 100 22.19 -8.80 -3.58
N MET A 101 21.43 -8.53 -2.52
CA MET A 101 21.52 -9.30 -1.27
C MET A 101 21.03 -10.74 -1.41
N LEU A 102 19.98 -10.99 -2.22
CA LEU A 102 19.56 -12.34 -2.59
C LEU A 102 20.71 -13.10 -3.25
N SER A 103 21.41 -12.46 -4.19
CA SER A 103 22.55 -13.06 -4.89
C SER A 103 23.72 -13.29 -3.95
N VAL A 104 24.09 -12.29 -3.16
CA VAL A 104 25.20 -12.37 -2.19
C VAL A 104 24.93 -13.47 -1.16
N GLY A 105 23.72 -13.55 -0.59
CA GLY A 105 23.39 -14.60 0.35
C GLY A 105 23.38 -15.99 -0.28
N PHE A 106 22.85 -16.13 -1.50
CA PHE A 106 22.92 -17.41 -2.23
C PHE A 106 24.37 -17.86 -2.44
N PHE A 107 25.23 -16.98 -2.97
CA PHE A 107 26.63 -17.33 -3.19
C PHE A 107 27.42 -17.53 -1.90
N THR A 108 27.08 -16.81 -0.82
CA THR A 108 27.67 -17.01 0.51
C THR A 108 27.33 -18.41 1.04
N GLY A 109 26.06 -18.82 0.95
CA GLY A 109 25.65 -20.18 1.33
C GLY A 109 26.34 -21.26 0.50
N GLN A 110 26.42 -21.07 -0.82
CA GLN A 110 27.14 -21.99 -1.71
C GLN A 110 28.64 -22.07 -1.38
N ALA A 111 29.29 -20.94 -1.09
CA ALA A 111 30.70 -20.89 -0.70
C ALA A 111 30.96 -21.60 0.64
N MET A 112 29.95 -21.64 1.52
CA MET A 112 29.98 -22.39 2.78
C MET A 112 29.61 -23.88 2.61
N GLY A 113 29.35 -24.33 1.38
CA GLY A 113 28.98 -25.72 1.07
C GLY A 113 27.53 -26.08 1.40
N TRP A 114 26.66 -25.08 1.59
CA TRP A 114 25.25 -25.33 1.87
C TRP A 114 24.49 -25.76 0.62
N ASN A 115 23.39 -26.50 0.80
CA ASN A 115 22.55 -26.89 -0.33
C ASN A 115 21.88 -25.65 -0.98
N SER A 116 21.35 -25.82 -2.19
CA SER A 116 20.74 -24.72 -2.94
C SER A 116 19.54 -24.08 -2.24
N MET A 117 18.78 -24.85 -1.45
CA MET A 117 17.61 -24.34 -0.73
C MET A 117 18.01 -23.51 0.48
N ASP A 118 18.93 -23.99 1.31
CA ASP A 118 19.53 -23.25 2.41
C ASP A 118 20.15 -21.94 1.92
N SER A 119 20.85 -21.99 0.77
CA SER A 119 21.45 -20.81 0.14
C SER A 119 20.40 -19.81 -0.36
N LEU A 120 19.30 -20.29 -0.96
CA LEU A 120 18.21 -19.44 -1.43
C LEU A 120 17.47 -18.77 -0.26
N PHE A 121 17.19 -19.54 0.80
CA PHE A 121 16.58 -19.01 2.01
C PHE A 121 17.52 -18.04 2.74
N LEU A 122 18.82 -18.32 2.80
CA LEU A 122 19.81 -17.37 3.32
C LEU A 122 19.76 -16.05 2.53
N GLY A 123 19.77 -16.11 1.20
CA GLY A 123 19.58 -14.92 0.35
C GLY A 123 18.34 -14.12 0.74
N GLY A 124 17.21 -14.80 0.93
CA GLY A 124 15.97 -14.14 1.33
C GLY A 124 16.04 -13.49 2.71
N ILE A 125 16.61 -14.19 3.68
CA ILE A 125 16.82 -13.71 5.06
C ILE A 125 17.69 -12.45 5.07
N LEU A 126 18.81 -12.46 4.33
CA LEU A 126 19.76 -11.35 4.31
C LEU A 126 19.25 -10.12 3.54
N SER A 127 18.23 -10.28 2.69
CA SER A 127 17.76 -9.23 1.81
C SER A 127 16.79 -8.23 2.45
N MET A 128 16.35 -8.46 3.69
CA MET A 128 15.28 -7.69 4.33
C MET A 128 15.79 -6.92 5.55
N SER A 129 15.56 -5.60 5.57
CA SER A 129 15.96 -4.73 6.68
C SER A 129 14.89 -4.62 7.77
N SER A 130 15.28 -4.13 8.97
CA SER A 130 14.33 -3.92 10.08
C SER A 130 13.73 -2.52 10.11
N THR A 131 12.44 -2.39 9.79
CA THR A 131 11.73 -1.10 9.85
C THR A 131 11.70 -0.51 11.27
N THR A 132 11.27 -1.31 12.26
CA THR A 132 11.12 -0.87 13.65
C THR A 132 12.44 -0.38 14.27
N ILE A 133 13.53 -1.11 14.05
CA ILE A 133 14.83 -0.75 14.64
C ILE A 133 15.40 0.50 13.97
N ILE A 134 15.29 0.62 12.63
CA ILE A 134 15.84 1.78 11.89
C ILE A 134 15.07 3.05 12.26
N VAL A 135 13.74 3.02 12.23
CA VAL A 135 12.92 4.19 12.57
C VAL A 135 13.17 4.66 13.99
N ARG A 136 13.36 3.72 14.93
CA ARG A 136 13.70 4.04 16.32
C ARG A 136 15.11 4.61 16.45
N ALA A 137 16.11 4.04 15.76
CA ALA A 137 17.47 4.59 15.76
C ALA A 137 17.52 6.00 15.16
N LEU A 138 16.76 6.27 14.08
CA LEU A 138 16.63 7.61 13.51
C LEU A 138 15.95 8.59 14.48
N ASP A 139 15.01 8.12 15.31
CA ASP A 139 14.37 8.93 16.35
C ASP A 139 15.37 9.31 17.44
N GLU A 140 16.05 8.32 17.99
CA GLU A 140 16.98 8.48 19.11
C GLU A 140 18.19 9.36 18.73
N LEU A 141 18.54 9.38 17.43
CA LEU A 141 19.60 10.23 16.89
C LEU A 141 19.11 11.60 16.38
N GLY A 142 17.80 11.88 16.41
CA GLY A 142 17.23 13.14 15.93
C GLY A 142 17.33 13.34 14.41
N LEU A 143 17.38 12.25 13.63
CA LEU A 143 17.63 12.28 12.18
C LEU A 143 16.36 12.15 11.33
N LYS A 144 15.19 11.90 11.94
CA LYS A 144 13.91 11.62 11.25
C LYS A 144 13.49 12.69 10.23
N THR A 145 13.81 13.96 10.47
CA THR A 145 13.40 15.08 9.61
C THR A 145 14.34 15.30 8.42
N GLN A 146 15.47 14.59 8.35
CA GLN A 146 16.42 14.75 7.25
C GLN A 146 15.91 14.10 5.97
N ALA A 147 16.25 14.69 4.81
CA ALA A 147 15.82 14.19 3.51
C ALA A 147 16.18 12.71 3.24
N PHE A 148 17.34 12.25 3.72
CA PHE A 148 17.75 10.85 3.56
C PHE A 148 16.83 9.88 4.35
N ALA A 149 16.31 10.29 5.51
CA ALA A 149 15.40 9.47 6.31
C ALA A 149 14.10 9.15 5.54
N GLY A 150 13.60 10.10 4.74
CA GLY A 150 12.46 9.84 3.85
C GLY A 150 12.74 8.78 2.77
N VAL A 151 13.97 8.70 2.26
CA VAL A 151 14.38 7.64 1.32
C VAL A 151 14.48 6.31 2.05
N VAL A 152 15.10 6.28 3.23
CA VAL A 152 15.21 5.08 4.08
C VAL A 152 13.83 4.52 4.39
N VAL A 153 12.89 5.33 4.90
CA VAL A 153 11.51 4.91 5.17
C VAL A 153 10.82 4.41 3.90
N GLY A 154 11.03 5.08 2.76
CA GLY A 154 10.52 4.63 1.48
C GLY A 154 11.07 3.25 1.07
N VAL A 155 12.37 3.02 1.23
CA VAL A 155 13.02 1.74 0.91
C VAL A 155 12.43 0.64 1.79
N LEU A 156 12.30 0.88 3.09
CA LEU A 156 11.73 -0.07 4.05
C LEU A 156 10.31 -0.51 3.66
N VAL A 157 9.46 0.45 3.27
CA VAL A 157 8.09 0.12 2.80
C VAL A 157 8.12 -0.77 1.56
N ILE A 158 9.09 -0.61 0.66
CA ILE A 158 9.21 -1.46 -0.53
C ILE A 158 9.82 -2.82 -0.19
N GLU A 159 10.83 -2.86 0.69
CA GLU A 159 11.40 -4.12 1.20
C GLU A 159 10.34 -4.98 1.85
N ASP A 160 9.49 -4.44 2.72
CA ASP A 160 8.41 -5.19 3.37
C ASP A 160 7.46 -5.83 2.34
N VAL A 161 7.20 -5.13 1.23
CA VAL A 161 6.38 -5.66 0.13
C VAL A 161 7.08 -6.79 -0.61
N VAL A 162 8.37 -6.60 -0.92
CA VAL A 162 9.16 -7.62 -1.58
C VAL A 162 9.35 -8.82 -0.67
N ALA A 163 9.46 -8.63 0.65
CA ALA A 163 9.53 -9.70 1.65
C ALA A 163 8.32 -10.61 1.56
N VAL A 164 7.13 -10.05 1.44
CA VAL A 164 5.91 -10.86 1.29
C VAL A 164 5.90 -11.63 -0.01
N LEU A 165 6.20 -10.96 -1.13
CA LEU A 165 6.25 -11.63 -2.42
C LEU A 165 7.28 -12.77 -2.38
N LEU A 166 8.43 -12.53 -1.76
CA LEU A 166 9.47 -13.52 -1.58
C LEU A 166 9.02 -14.69 -0.69
N MET A 167 8.34 -14.45 0.44
CA MET A 167 7.79 -15.52 1.30
C MET A 167 6.77 -16.39 0.55
N VAL A 168 5.91 -15.76 -0.25
CA VAL A 168 4.96 -16.47 -1.11
C VAL A 168 5.69 -17.34 -2.14
N LEU A 169 6.72 -16.79 -2.80
CA LEU A 169 7.54 -17.52 -3.77
C LEU A 169 8.29 -18.68 -3.11
N LEU A 170 9.01 -18.44 -2.01
CA LEU A 170 9.78 -19.44 -1.27
C LEU A 170 8.88 -20.56 -0.73
N SER A 171 7.71 -20.24 -0.17
CA SER A 171 6.77 -21.27 0.30
C SER A 171 6.20 -22.11 -0.82
N SER A 172 5.92 -21.51 -1.99
CA SER A 172 5.43 -22.27 -3.14
C SER A 172 6.50 -23.19 -3.73
N LEU A 173 7.75 -22.73 -3.81
CA LEU A 173 8.89 -23.55 -4.26
C LEU A 173 9.18 -24.70 -3.28
N ALA A 174 8.99 -24.44 -1.99
CA ALA A 174 9.13 -25.44 -0.94
C ALA A 174 8.08 -26.55 -1.04
N VAL A 175 6.82 -26.20 -1.33
CA VAL A 175 5.72 -27.17 -1.47
C VAL A 175 5.85 -28.01 -2.75
N SER A 176 6.31 -27.42 -3.86
CA SER A 176 6.35 -28.12 -5.15
C SER A 176 7.45 -29.19 -5.25
N ARG A 177 8.51 -29.13 -4.41
CA ARG A 177 9.63 -30.10 -4.33
C ARG A 177 10.29 -30.48 -5.67
N GLN A 178 10.04 -29.76 -6.76
CA GLN A 178 10.53 -30.05 -8.11
C GLN A 178 11.33 -28.87 -8.67
N PHE A 179 12.64 -29.10 -8.89
CA PHE A 179 13.59 -28.12 -9.43
C PHE A 179 13.88 -28.31 -10.93
N SER A 180 12.86 -28.59 -11.75
CA SER A 180 13.02 -28.45 -13.19
C SER A 180 12.61 -27.03 -13.60
N GLY A 181 13.42 -26.34 -14.40
CA GLY A 181 13.15 -24.93 -14.74
C GLY A 181 11.78 -24.71 -15.39
N VAL A 182 11.29 -25.68 -16.17
CA VAL A 182 9.97 -25.62 -16.83
C VAL A 182 8.84 -25.89 -15.85
N THR A 183 8.98 -26.87 -14.94
CA THR A 183 7.96 -27.15 -13.90
C THR A 183 7.89 -26.00 -12.89
N MET A 184 9.01 -25.37 -12.56
CA MET A 184 9.02 -24.19 -11.67
C MET A 184 8.32 -22.99 -12.30
N LEU A 185 8.55 -22.70 -13.58
CA LEU A 185 7.82 -21.67 -14.32
C LEU A 185 6.32 -21.96 -14.36
N TRP A 186 5.94 -23.23 -14.51
CA TRP A 186 4.54 -23.64 -14.50
C TRP A 186 3.88 -23.45 -13.12
N GLU A 187 4.55 -23.87 -12.04
CA GLU A 187 4.06 -23.67 -10.66
C GLU A 187 4.02 -22.19 -10.26
N LEU A 188 5.00 -21.38 -10.67
CA LEU A 188 4.99 -19.93 -10.53
C LEU A 188 3.83 -19.29 -11.31
N GLY A 189 3.56 -19.79 -12.52
CA GLY A 189 2.41 -19.38 -13.33
C GLY A 189 1.09 -19.72 -12.66
N LYS A 190 0.96 -20.93 -12.10
CA LYS A 190 -0.22 -21.40 -11.36
C LYS A 190 -0.44 -20.60 -10.07
N LEU A 191 0.63 -20.29 -9.34
CA LEU A 191 0.62 -19.43 -8.15
C LEU A 191 0.19 -18.01 -8.52
N GLY A 192 0.82 -17.40 -9.54
CA GLY A 192 0.48 -16.04 -9.98
C GLY A 192 -0.96 -15.95 -10.49
N PHE A 193 -1.41 -16.96 -11.23
CA PHE A 193 -2.79 -17.11 -11.65
C PHE A 193 -3.75 -17.20 -10.46
N PHE A 194 -3.45 -18.07 -9.48
CA PHE A 194 -4.26 -18.23 -8.28
C PHE A 194 -4.35 -16.93 -7.48
N LEU A 195 -3.21 -16.26 -7.27
CA LEU A 195 -3.12 -15.00 -6.55
C LEU A 195 -3.96 -13.92 -7.24
N VAL A 196 -3.85 -13.76 -8.56
CA VAL A 196 -4.64 -12.76 -9.29
C VAL A 196 -6.12 -13.13 -9.34
N LEU A 197 -6.47 -14.41 -9.52
CA LEU A 197 -7.87 -14.86 -9.52
C LEU A 197 -8.53 -14.55 -8.18
N TRP A 198 -7.94 -14.99 -7.07
CA TRP A 198 -8.50 -14.76 -5.73
C TRP A 198 -8.45 -13.30 -5.32
N PHE A 199 -7.40 -12.57 -5.72
CA PHE A 199 -7.32 -11.15 -5.49
C PHE A 199 -8.45 -10.41 -6.25
N ALA A 200 -8.64 -10.69 -7.53
CA ALA A 200 -9.68 -10.05 -8.32
C ALA A 200 -11.11 -10.43 -7.86
N ALA A 201 -11.33 -11.70 -7.52
CA ALA A 201 -12.59 -12.16 -6.93
C ALA A 201 -12.84 -11.50 -5.57
N GLY A 202 -11.80 -11.44 -4.72
CA GLY A 202 -11.86 -10.86 -3.38
C GLY A 202 -12.14 -9.36 -3.39
N VAL A 203 -11.51 -8.58 -4.27
CA VAL A 203 -11.76 -7.14 -4.43
C VAL A 203 -13.21 -6.84 -4.84
N PHE A 204 -13.88 -7.80 -5.50
CA PHE A 204 -15.30 -7.67 -5.82
C PHE A 204 -16.21 -8.14 -4.67
N LEU A 205 -15.91 -9.31 -4.10
CA LEU A 205 -16.77 -10.00 -3.14
C LEU A 205 -16.67 -9.42 -1.73
N ILE A 206 -15.46 -9.16 -1.23
CA ILE A 206 -15.22 -8.76 0.16
C ILE A 206 -15.76 -7.36 0.47
N PRO A 207 -15.46 -6.30 -0.32
CA PRO A 207 -16.01 -4.98 -0.05
C PRO A 207 -17.54 -4.95 -0.12
N SER A 208 -18.13 -5.70 -1.07
CA SER A 208 -19.59 -5.75 -1.21
C SER A 208 -20.28 -6.52 -0.08
N LEU A 209 -19.64 -7.57 0.44
CA LEU A 209 -20.09 -8.30 1.62
C LEU A 209 -20.04 -7.42 2.87
N LEU A 210 -18.90 -6.74 3.11
CA LEU A 210 -18.73 -5.85 4.26
C LEU A 210 -19.66 -4.63 4.19
N GLU A 211 -19.87 -4.04 3.01
CA GLU A 211 -20.77 -2.89 2.85
C GLU A 211 -22.23 -3.25 3.15
N ARG A 212 -22.66 -4.47 2.80
CA ARG A 212 -24.01 -4.99 3.14
C ARG A 212 -24.16 -5.24 4.64
N MET A 213 -23.15 -5.83 5.27
CA MET A 213 -23.20 -6.15 6.69
C MET A 213 -22.87 -4.95 7.58
N ARG A 214 -22.34 -3.85 7.03
CA ARG A 214 -21.88 -2.66 7.78
C ARG A 214 -22.88 -2.14 8.82
N LYS A 215 -24.18 -2.14 8.50
CA LYS A 215 -25.22 -1.65 9.43
C LYS A 215 -25.44 -2.55 10.64
N LEU A 216 -25.02 -3.81 10.55
CA LEU A 216 -25.11 -4.82 11.59
C LEU A 216 -23.79 -4.99 12.34
N MET A 217 -22.73 -4.30 11.91
CA MET A 217 -21.38 -4.49 12.43
C MET A 217 -20.98 -3.39 13.41
N ASN A 218 -20.77 -3.78 14.66
CA ASN A 218 -20.01 -3.02 15.67
C ASN A 218 -18.53 -3.45 15.67
N ASP A 219 -17.71 -2.89 16.57
CA ASP A 219 -16.28 -3.23 16.68
C ASP A 219 -16.03 -4.72 16.97
N GLU A 220 -16.80 -5.30 17.88
CA GLU A 220 -16.67 -6.72 18.27
C GLU A 220 -16.97 -7.65 17.09
N THR A 221 -18.10 -7.44 16.41
CA THR A 221 -18.49 -8.26 15.25
C THR A 221 -17.58 -8.03 14.05
N LEU A 222 -17.04 -6.82 13.86
CA LEU A 222 -16.07 -6.52 12.82
C LEU A 222 -14.76 -7.29 13.02
N LEU A 223 -14.27 -7.38 14.26
CA LEU A 223 -13.12 -8.22 14.59
C LEU A 223 -13.39 -9.70 14.27
N VAL A 224 -14.52 -10.24 14.75
CA VAL A 224 -14.91 -11.64 14.53
C VAL A 224 -15.03 -11.95 13.04
N VAL A 225 -15.71 -11.10 12.26
CA VAL A 225 -15.84 -11.27 10.81
C VAL A 225 -14.49 -11.21 10.12
N SER A 226 -13.62 -10.29 10.50
CA SER A 226 -12.29 -10.14 9.88
C SER A 226 -11.41 -11.37 10.14
N VAL A 227 -11.40 -11.88 11.37
CA VAL A 227 -10.67 -13.10 11.73
C VAL A 227 -11.28 -14.34 11.05
N ALA A 228 -12.60 -14.44 10.99
CA ALA A 228 -13.27 -15.54 10.30
C ALA A 228 -12.95 -15.55 8.80
N LEU A 229 -12.93 -14.39 8.14
CA LEU A 229 -12.53 -14.25 6.75
C LEU A 229 -11.05 -14.65 6.56
N CYS A 230 -10.17 -14.22 7.46
CA CYS A 230 -8.75 -14.60 7.44
C CYS A 230 -8.58 -16.12 7.49
N LEU A 231 -9.12 -16.79 8.51
CA LEU A 231 -9.01 -18.23 8.68
C LEU A 231 -9.72 -19.00 7.55
N SER A 232 -10.82 -18.49 7.03
CA SER A 232 -11.49 -19.08 5.86
C SER A 232 -10.59 -19.07 4.63
N MET A 233 -9.88 -17.97 4.39
CA MET A 233 -8.93 -17.87 3.27
C MET A 233 -7.69 -18.76 3.47
N VAL A 234 -7.23 -18.92 4.72
CA VAL A 234 -6.17 -19.88 5.07
C VAL A 234 -6.57 -21.31 4.66
N VAL A 235 -7.78 -21.75 5.06
CA VAL A 235 -8.30 -23.08 4.69
C VAL A 235 -8.42 -23.24 3.17
N LEU A 236 -8.93 -22.22 2.48
CA LEU A 236 -9.03 -22.23 1.01
C LEU A 236 -7.66 -22.31 0.33
N ALA A 237 -6.66 -21.60 0.83
CA ALA A 237 -5.29 -21.61 0.30
C ALA A 237 -4.65 -23.00 0.49
N VAL A 238 -4.76 -23.58 1.69
CA VAL A 238 -4.22 -24.92 1.98
C VAL A 238 -4.88 -25.99 1.11
N ASN A 239 -6.20 -25.95 0.95
CA ASN A 239 -6.93 -26.87 0.07
C ASN A 239 -6.58 -26.72 -1.41
N ALA A 240 -6.14 -25.53 -1.83
CA ALA A 240 -5.66 -25.28 -3.18
C ALA A 240 -4.18 -25.67 -3.39
N GLY A 241 -3.51 -26.18 -2.36
CA GLY A 241 -2.10 -26.61 -2.40
C GLY A 241 -1.09 -25.51 -2.09
N PHE A 242 -1.50 -24.42 -1.43
CA PHE A 242 -0.64 -23.32 -1.01
C PHE A 242 -0.45 -23.26 0.52
N SER A 243 0.45 -22.38 0.99
CA SER A 243 0.72 -22.24 2.43
C SER A 243 -0.39 -21.48 3.17
N ALA A 244 -0.56 -21.77 4.47
CA ALA A 244 -1.47 -21.02 5.34
C ALA A 244 -1.12 -19.53 5.40
N ALA A 245 0.18 -19.24 5.45
CA ALA A 245 0.78 -17.92 5.36
C ALA A 245 0.24 -17.08 4.17
N LEU A 246 0.19 -17.69 2.98
CA LEU A 246 -0.30 -17.04 1.78
C LEU A 246 -1.78 -16.68 1.88
N GLY A 247 -2.62 -17.59 2.41
CA GLY A 247 -4.04 -17.33 2.58
C GLY A 247 -4.32 -16.15 3.54
N ALA A 248 -3.60 -16.12 4.66
CA ALA A 248 -3.71 -15.04 5.64
C ALA A 248 -3.31 -13.68 5.05
N PHE A 249 -2.17 -13.62 4.36
CA PHE A 249 -1.72 -12.39 3.71
C PHE A 249 -2.70 -11.90 2.63
N ILE A 250 -3.17 -12.80 1.75
CA ILE A 250 -4.11 -12.42 0.69
C ILE A 250 -5.39 -11.83 1.28
N MET A 251 -5.96 -12.44 2.33
CA MET A 251 -7.15 -11.87 2.97
C MET A 251 -6.88 -10.51 3.61
N GLY A 252 -5.73 -10.34 4.27
CA GLY A 252 -5.31 -9.03 4.80
C GLY A 252 -5.24 -7.98 3.70
N ALA A 253 -4.57 -8.28 2.59
CA ALA A 253 -4.44 -7.38 1.43
C ALA A 253 -5.80 -7.04 0.78
N LEU A 254 -6.72 -8.00 0.76
CA LEU A 254 -8.09 -7.78 0.29
C LEU A 254 -8.88 -6.84 1.21
N LEU A 255 -8.75 -7.01 2.53
CA LEU A 255 -9.39 -6.15 3.52
C LEU A 255 -8.78 -4.75 3.56
N ALA A 256 -7.48 -4.62 3.29
CA ALA A 256 -6.76 -3.34 3.22
C ALA A 256 -7.32 -2.36 2.18
N GLU A 257 -7.96 -2.88 1.14
CA GLU A 257 -8.60 -2.11 0.07
C GLU A 257 -10.03 -1.66 0.41
N THR A 258 -10.58 -2.08 1.56
CA THR A 258 -11.93 -1.73 1.99
C THR A 258 -11.96 -0.37 2.74
N LEU A 259 -13.14 0.24 2.86
CA LEU A 259 -13.34 1.45 3.66
C LEU A 259 -13.14 1.22 5.17
N LEU A 260 -13.26 -0.03 5.64
CA LEU A 260 -13.13 -0.40 7.04
C LEU A 260 -11.70 -0.78 7.42
N ALA A 261 -10.74 -0.77 6.48
CA ALA A 261 -9.37 -1.24 6.67
C ALA A 261 -8.70 -0.67 7.93
N GLU A 262 -8.75 0.65 8.14
CA GLU A 262 -8.12 1.30 9.31
C GLU A 262 -8.78 0.87 10.62
N ARG A 263 -10.11 0.66 10.62
CA ARG A 263 -10.84 0.16 11.79
C ARG A 263 -10.48 -1.31 12.06
N ILE A 264 -10.41 -2.14 11.02
CA ILE A 264 -10.00 -3.54 11.12
C ILE A 264 -8.56 -3.64 11.64
N GLU A 265 -7.64 -2.84 11.09
CA GLU A 265 -6.24 -2.75 11.53
C GLU A 265 -6.14 -2.44 13.03
N HIS A 266 -6.86 -1.42 13.50
CA HIS A 266 -6.91 -1.07 14.93
C HIS A 266 -7.49 -2.18 15.80
N LEU A 267 -8.54 -2.88 15.36
CA LEU A 267 -9.18 -3.95 16.12
C LEU A 267 -8.36 -5.24 16.15
N VAL A 268 -7.63 -5.53 15.08
CA VAL A 268 -6.77 -6.72 14.96
C VAL A 268 -5.42 -6.52 15.65
N LEU A 269 -5.00 -5.27 15.89
CA LEU A 269 -3.73 -4.95 16.52
C LEU A 269 -3.46 -5.73 17.84
N PRO A 270 -4.40 -5.82 18.81
CA PRO A 270 -4.18 -6.60 20.03
C PRO A 270 -4.01 -8.11 19.75
N VAL A 271 -4.74 -8.64 18.76
CA VAL A 271 -4.63 -10.04 18.33
C VAL A 271 -3.27 -10.30 17.70
N LYS A 272 -2.83 -9.40 16.80
CA LYS A 272 -1.50 -9.43 16.18
C LYS A 272 -0.40 -9.41 17.24
N ASP A 273 -0.47 -8.53 18.23
CA ASP A 273 0.57 -8.41 19.26
C ASP A 273 0.62 -9.63 20.18
N LEU A 274 -0.53 -10.18 20.57
CA LEU A 274 -0.61 -11.40 21.35
C LEU A 274 -0.03 -12.62 20.60
N PHE A 275 -0.53 -12.87 19.40
CA PHE A 275 -0.07 -14.01 18.59
C PHE A 275 1.34 -13.81 18.04
N GLY A 276 1.79 -12.57 17.86
CA GLY A 276 3.16 -12.23 17.56
C GLY A 276 4.11 -12.55 18.72
N ALA A 277 3.72 -12.26 19.96
CA ALA A 277 4.48 -12.68 21.13
C ALA A 277 4.57 -14.22 21.20
N VAL A 278 3.44 -14.91 21.07
CA VAL A 278 3.40 -16.38 21.06
C VAL A 278 4.29 -16.94 19.94
N PHE A 279 4.20 -16.40 18.72
CA PHE A 279 5.07 -16.77 17.60
C PHE A 279 6.54 -16.71 17.96
N PHE A 280 7.03 -15.53 18.38
CA PHE A 280 8.45 -15.32 18.63
C PHE A 280 8.95 -16.13 19.83
N VAL A 281 8.11 -16.39 20.83
CA VAL A 281 8.46 -17.25 21.96
C VAL A 281 8.53 -18.72 21.50
N SER A 282 7.53 -19.23 20.78
CA SER A 282 7.57 -20.59 20.21
C SER A 282 8.79 -20.80 19.32
N VAL A 283 9.12 -19.79 18.52
CA VAL A 283 10.28 -19.77 17.64
C VAL A 283 11.59 -19.74 18.44
N GLY A 284 11.64 -18.98 19.54
CA GLY A 284 12.78 -19.00 20.48
C GLY A 284 13.01 -20.35 21.17
N MET A 285 11.96 -21.17 21.38
CA MET A 285 12.11 -22.53 21.94
C MET A 285 12.86 -23.48 21.01
N LEU A 286 12.76 -23.26 19.70
CA LEU A 286 13.48 -24.03 18.69
C LEU A 286 14.97 -23.68 18.62
N LEU A 287 15.40 -22.60 19.28
CA LEU A 287 16.78 -22.16 19.24
C LEU A 287 17.64 -22.99 20.21
N ASP A 288 18.52 -23.81 19.64
CA ASP A 288 19.53 -24.55 20.40
C ASP A 288 20.82 -23.70 20.53
N PRO A 289 21.21 -23.30 21.75
CA PRO A 289 22.46 -22.55 21.98
C PRO A 289 23.72 -23.32 21.55
N ARG A 290 23.69 -24.66 21.51
CA ARG A 290 24.84 -25.47 21.09
C ARG A 290 25.16 -25.26 19.62
N VAL A 291 24.12 -25.19 18.78
CA VAL A 291 24.25 -24.91 17.34
C VAL A 291 24.90 -23.56 17.09
N LEU A 292 24.64 -22.55 17.94
CA LEU A 292 25.30 -21.24 17.86
C LEU A 292 26.79 -21.31 18.19
N VAL A 293 27.15 -22.10 19.21
CA VAL A 293 28.55 -22.28 19.61
C VAL A 293 29.31 -23.09 18.56
N GLU A 294 28.70 -24.12 17.99
CA GLU A 294 29.31 -24.94 16.93
C GLU A 294 29.50 -24.14 15.62
N ASN A 295 28.53 -23.29 15.27
CA ASN A 295 28.51 -22.52 14.03
C ASN A 295 28.93 -21.04 14.21
N TRP A 296 29.66 -20.71 15.29
CA TRP A 296 30.05 -19.32 15.58
C TRP A 296 30.82 -18.66 14.42
N GLY A 297 31.66 -19.43 13.71
CA GLY A 297 32.41 -18.94 12.55
C GLY A 297 31.49 -18.57 11.38
N GLN A 298 30.41 -19.33 11.19
CA GLN A 298 29.39 -19.05 10.17
C GLN A 298 28.60 -17.79 10.53
N VAL A 299 28.21 -17.64 11.80
CA VAL A 299 27.52 -16.43 12.30
C VAL A 299 28.38 -15.18 12.07
N LEU A 300 29.67 -15.26 12.39
CA LEU A 300 30.59 -14.14 12.23
C LEU A 300 30.81 -13.78 10.74
N LEU A 301 30.97 -14.78 9.88
CA LEU A 301 31.10 -14.59 8.43
C LEU A 301 29.85 -13.93 7.84
N VAL A 302 28.67 -14.48 8.14
CA VAL A 302 27.39 -13.96 7.63
C VAL A 302 27.11 -12.55 8.16
N SER A 303 27.44 -12.28 9.44
CA SER A 303 27.34 -10.93 10.01
C SER A 303 28.25 -9.94 9.28
N LEU A 304 29.49 -10.32 8.99
CA LEU A 304 30.42 -9.49 8.24
C LEU A 304 29.91 -9.23 6.81
N VAL A 305 29.38 -10.27 6.15
CA VAL A 305 28.76 -10.15 4.82
C VAL A 305 27.63 -9.13 4.85
N VAL A 306 26.74 -9.19 5.84
CA VAL A 306 25.64 -8.23 6.00
C VAL A 306 26.16 -6.82 6.23
N MET A 307 27.07 -6.63 7.18
CA MET A 307 27.61 -5.32 7.54
C MET A 307 28.36 -4.64 6.38
N VAL A 308 28.85 -5.41 5.40
CA VAL A 308 29.56 -4.89 4.22
C VAL A 308 28.65 -4.78 3.00
N PHE A 309 27.99 -5.86 2.61
CA PHE A 309 27.25 -5.94 1.35
C PHE A 309 25.87 -5.29 1.42
N GLN A 310 25.24 -5.24 2.58
CA GLN A 310 23.92 -4.60 2.71
C GLN A 310 23.99 -3.06 2.55
N PRO A 311 24.90 -2.33 3.23
CA PRO A 311 25.10 -0.92 2.91
C PRO A 311 25.61 -0.73 1.47
N LEU A 312 26.49 -1.61 0.97
CA LEU A 312 26.99 -1.49 -0.40
C LEU A 312 25.85 -1.61 -1.43
N SER A 313 24.96 -2.59 -1.27
CA SER A 313 23.82 -2.82 -2.16
C SER A 313 22.83 -1.67 -2.13
N ALA A 314 22.53 -1.14 -0.95
CA ALA A 314 21.69 0.04 -0.77
C ALA A 314 22.34 1.31 -1.34
N MET A 315 23.66 1.48 -1.23
CA MET A 315 24.39 2.60 -1.82
C MET A 315 24.35 2.54 -3.35
N ILE A 316 24.59 1.36 -3.93
CA ILE A 316 24.48 1.11 -5.37
C ILE A 316 23.04 1.41 -5.82
N GLY A 317 22.04 0.88 -5.12
CA GLY A 317 20.63 1.15 -5.41
C GLY A 317 20.28 2.65 -5.38
N ALA A 318 20.72 3.37 -4.35
CA ALA A 318 20.44 4.80 -4.19
C ALA A 318 21.17 5.66 -5.23
N THR A 319 22.40 5.31 -5.59
CA THR A 319 23.13 5.99 -6.68
C THR A 319 22.48 5.75 -8.05
N ILE A 320 22.04 4.52 -8.34
CA ILE A 320 21.27 4.19 -9.55
C ILE A 320 19.91 4.91 -9.57
N ALA A 321 19.31 5.11 -8.41
CA ALA A 321 18.08 5.88 -8.24
C ALA A 321 18.24 7.41 -8.45
N GLY A 322 19.47 7.87 -8.67
CA GLY A 322 19.80 9.28 -8.91
C GLY A 322 19.96 10.12 -7.64
N GLU A 323 20.08 9.50 -6.47
CA GLU A 323 20.35 10.23 -5.23
C GLU A 323 21.80 10.75 -5.21
N PRO A 324 22.03 11.96 -4.67
CA PRO A 324 23.37 12.48 -4.47
C PRO A 324 24.19 11.52 -3.60
N LEU A 325 25.48 11.34 -3.93
CA LEU A 325 26.38 10.40 -3.25
C LEU A 325 26.31 10.49 -1.71
N LYS A 326 26.31 11.72 -1.16
CA LYS A 326 26.20 11.95 0.29
C LYS A 326 24.91 11.39 0.88
N ARG A 327 23.79 11.51 0.17
CA ARG A 327 22.48 10.95 0.56
C ARG A 327 22.48 9.44 0.40
N SER A 328 23.05 8.91 -0.68
CA SER A 328 23.17 7.46 -0.91
C SER A 328 23.95 6.74 0.18
N VAL A 329 25.08 7.29 0.62
CA VAL A 329 25.88 6.71 1.71
C VAL A 329 25.13 6.75 3.04
N ARG A 330 24.44 7.86 3.35
CA ARG A 330 23.63 7.97 4.57
C ARG A 330 22.46 7.01 4.59
N THR A 331 21.75 6.87 3.45
CA THR A 331 20.68 5.89 3.29
C THR A 331 21.21 4.46 3.48
N ALA A 332 22.33 4.14 2.84
CA ALA A 332 22.95 2.81 2.89
C ALA A 332 23.33 2.35 4.31
N LEU A 333 24.01 3.22 5.06
CA LEU A 333 24.47 2.88 6.42
C LEU A 333 23.32 2.80 7.44
N CYS A 334 22.13 3.32 7.10
CA CYS A 334 20.93 3.10 7.89
C CYS A 334 20.30 1.72 7.65
N LEU A 335 20.51 1.11 6.49
CA LEU A 335 19.89 -0.14 6.06
C LEU A 335 20.76 -1.38 6.35
N SER A 336 21.76 -1.29 7.24
CA SER A 336 22.81 -2.31 7.41
C SER A 336 22.47 -3.47 8.35
N GLN A 337 21.19 -3.84 8.49
CA GLN A 337 20.77 -4.88 9.44
C GLN A 337 19.60 -5.69 8.96
N ILE A 338 19.48 -6.87 9.53
CA ILE A 338 18.41 -7.81 9.24
C ILE A 338 17.22 -7.60 10.19
N GLY A 339 15.99 -7.69 9.68
CA GLY A 339 14.76 -7.46 10.44
C GLY A 339 13.95 -8.67 10.87
N GLU A 340 12.77 -8.38 11.39
CA GLU A 340 11.80 -9.36 11.89
C GLU A 340 11.31 -10.31 10.79
N PHE A 341 11.19 -9.83 9.56
CA PHE A 341 10.81 -10.62 8.40
C PHE A 341 11.79 -11.74 8.10
N SER A 342 13.06 -11.56 8.42
CA SER A 342 14.08 -12.57 8.19
C SER A 342 13.93 -13.74 9.16
N PHE A 343 13.43 -13.50 10.38
CA PHE A 343 13.04 -14.58 11.29
C PHE A 343 11.83 -15.36 10.75
N ILE A 344 10.87 -14.64 10.15
CA ILE A 344 9.69 -15.26 9.54
C ILE A 344 10.11 -16.13 8.35
N ILE A 345 10.97 -15.63 7.46
CA ILE A 345 11.50 -16.41 6.30
C ILE A 345 12.27 -17.64 6.77
N ALA A 346 13.14 -17.51 7.78
CA ALA A 346 13.89 -18.62 8.34
C ALA A 346 12.97 -19.69 8.96
N THR A 347 11.97 -19.27 9.73
CA THR A 347 10.98 -20.16 10.35
C THR A 347 10.11 -20.85 9.31
N LEU A 348 9.75 -20.14 8.23
CA LEU A 348 9.00 -20.70 7.12
C LEU A 348 9.76 -21.85 6.45
N GLY A 349 11.07 -21.68 6.21
CA GLY A 349 11.92 -22.75 5.66
C GLY A 349 11.97 -23.98 6.57
N LEU A 350 12.10 -23.74 7.88
CA LEU A 350 12.16 -24.79 8.89
C LEU A 350 10.83 -25.56 9.03
N THR A 351 9.71 -24.85 9.11
CA THR A 351 8.37 -25.43 9.27
C THR A 351 7.90 -26.20 8.04
N LEU A 352 8.33 -25.78 6.83
CA LEU A 352 8.11 -26.51 5.59
C LEU A 352 9.08 -27.69 5.40
N GLY A 353 10.10 -27.81 6.26
CA GLY A 353 11.10 -28.88 6.21
C GLY A 353 12.01 -28.80 4.99
N VAL A 354 12.25 -27.60 4.46
CA VAL A 354 13.06 -27.39 3.24
C VAL A 354 14.41 -26.75 3.51
N THR A 355 14.63 -26.25 4.73
CA THR A 355 15.92 -25.74 5.18
C THR A 355 16.46 -26.57 6.34
N SER A 356 17.78 -26.62 6.45
CA SER A 356 18.48 -27.24 7.57
C SER A 356 18.23 -26.50 8.89
N SER A 357 18.28 -27.22 10.01
CA SER A 357 17.99 -26.70 11.36
C SER A 357 18.97 -25.62 11.84
N PHE A 358 20.19 -25.56 11.28
CA PHE A 358 21.21 -24.58 11.66
C PHE A 358 20.92 -23.16 11.13
N LEU A 359 20.16 -23.03 10.04
CA LEU A 359 19.98 -21.76 9.32
C LEU A 359 19.17 -20.76 10.15
N TYR A 360 18.17 -21.23 10.90
CA TYR A 360 17.37 -20.41 11.78
C TYR A 360 18.18 -19.80 12.95
N PRO A 361 18.93 -20.57 13.78
CA PRO A 361 19.79 -20.00 14.81
C PRO A 361 20.83 -19.01 14.27
N ILE A 362 21.42 -19.28 13.09
CA ILE A 362 22.36 -18.34 12.45
C ILE A 362 21.67 -17.02 12.12
N ALA A 363 20.48 -17.05 11.50
CA ALA A 363 19.73 -15.84 11.18
C ALA A 363 19.41 -15.00 12.43
N VAL A 364 19.04 -15.66 13.55
CA VAL A 364 18.80 -15.01 14.84
C VAL A 364 20.05 -14.33 15.38
N ALA A 365 21.19 -15.03 15.42
CA ALA A 365 22.42 -14.46 15.94
C ALA A 365 22.97 -13.33 15.06
N VAL A 366 22.90 -13.46 13.74
CA VAL A 366 23.28 -12.40 12.80
C VAL A 366 22.41 -11.16 13.00
N SER A 367 21.09 -11.31 13.17
CA SER A 367 20.21 -10.16 13.45
C SER A 367 20.55 -9.50 14.79
N ALA A 368 20.87 -10.28 15.84
CA ALA A 368 21.30 -9.72 17.11
C ALA A 368 22.60 -8.90 16.96
N VAL A 369 23.62 -9.46 16.31
CA VAL A 369 24.91 -8.78 16.06
C VAL A 369 24.72 -7.50 15.23
N THR A 370 23.94 -7.58 14.16
CA THR A 370 23.68 -6.41 13.29
C THR A 370 22.85 -5.35 14.00
N THR A 371 21.85 -5.73 14.80
CA THR A 371 21.06 -4.79 15.62
C THR A 371 21.93 -3.98 16.59
N PHE A 372 22.89 -4.62 17.26
CA PHE A 372 23.80 -3.91 18.16
C PHE A 372 24.78 -3.01 17.43
N THR A 373 25.16 -3.35 16.20
CA THR A 373 26.20 -2.61 15.44
C THR A 373 25.63 -1.45 14.63
N THR A 374 24.38 -1.50 14.18
CA THR A 374 23.79 -0.47 13.30
C THR A 374 23.74 0.94 13.87
N PRO A 375 23.40 1.19 15.15
CA PRO A 375 23.44 2.55 15.68
C PRO A 375 24.83 3.21 15.53
N PHE A 376 25.90 2.42 15.58
CA PHE A 376 27.25 2.90 15.34
C PHE A 376 27.50 3.18 13.85
N LEU A 377 27.00 2.35 12.94
CA LEU A 377 27.07 2.58 11.49
C LEU A 377 26.29 3.83 11.07
N ILE A 378 25.11 4.08 11.66
CA ILE A 378 24.32 5.30 11.41
C ILE A 378 25.11 6.54 11.85
N LYS A 379 25.72 6.52 13.04
CA LYS A 379 26.57 7.62 13.51
C LYS A 379 27.80 7.81 12.62
N ALA A 380 28.37 6.73 12.11
CA ALA A 380 29.50 6.77 11.18
C ALA A 380 29.12 7.25 9.77
N SER A 381 27.82 7.42 9.47
CA SER A 381 27.37 7.78 8.12
C SER A 381 27.85 9.15 7.64
N GLU A 382 27.95 10.13 8.54
CA GLU A 382 28.45 11.45 8.21
C GLU A 382 29.96 11.46 7.89
N PRO A 383 30.86 10.96 8.76
CA PRO A 383 32.28 10.90 8.42
C PRO A 383 32.57 9.97 7.24
N ALA A 384 31.86 8.84 7.10
CA ALA A 384 32.00 7.95 5.95
C ALA A 384 31.63 8.66 4.63
N SER A 385 30.54 9.43 4.63
CA SER A 385 30.14 10.21 3.44
C SER A 385 31.20 11.25 3.05
N ALA A 386 31.79 11.95 4.02
CA ALA A 386 32.83 12.96 3.79
C ALA A 386 34.16 12.33 3.33
N TRP A 387 34.52 11.16 3.88
CA TRP A 387 35.71 10.43 3.46
C TRP A 387 35.57 9.93 2.02
N LEU A 388 34.43 9.30 1.68
CA LEU A 388 34.19 8.79 0.34
C LEU A 388 34.18 9.90 -0.72
N GLU A 389 33.61 11.06 -0.37
CA GLU A 389 33.62 12.24 -1.25
C GLU A 389 35.03 12.78 -1.53
N LYS A 390 35.98 12.62 -0.59
CA LYS A 390 37.39 12.95 -0.78
C LYS A 390 38.19 11.88 -1.51
N ALA A 391 37.84 10.60 -1.32
CA ALA A 391 38.53 9.47 -1.93
C ALA A 391 38.16 9.26 -3.41
N LEU A 392 36.98 9.70 -3.84
CA LEU A 392 36.52 9.53 -5.22
C LEU A 392 37.19 10.49 -6.21
N PRO A 393 37.59 10.02 -7.40
CA PRO A 393 38.09 10.86 -8.48
C PRO A 393 37.10 11.97 -8.87
N VAL A 394 37.62 13.16 -9.17
CA VAL A 394 36.81 14.35 -9.56
C VAL A 394 35.90 14.06 -10.77
N GLN A 395 36.33 13.20 -11.69
CA GLN A 395 35.55 12.78 -12.86
C GLN A 395 34.28 12.00 -12.46
N LEU A 396 34.39 11.07 -11.53
CA LEU A 396 33.24 10.28 -11.04
C LEU A 396 32.30 11.16 -10.21
N ARG A 397 32.84 12.05 -9.38
CA ARG A 397 32.03 13.00 -8.59
C ARG A 397 31.21 13.93 -9.48
N THR A 398 31.82 14.48 -10.52
CA THR A 398 31.12 15.37 -11.48
C THR A 398 30.16 14.61 -12.39
N ALA A 399 30.43 13.33 -12.71
CA ALA A 399 29.49 12.48 -13.44
C ALA A 399 28.24 12.15 -12.59
N LEU A 400 28.42 11.74 -11.33
CA LEU A 400 27.33 11.46 -10.39
C LEU A 400 26.50 12.70 -10.09
N ALA A 401 27.13 13.86 -9.91
CA ALA A 401 26.43 15.13 -9.70
C ALA A 401 25.57 15.52 -10.92
N ARG A 402 26.11 15.37 -12.14
CA ARG A 402 25.35 15.60 -13.38
C ARG A 402 24.18 14.64 -13.53
N TYR A 403 24.39 13.35 -13.22
CA TYR A 403 23.33 12.34 -13.27
C TYR A 403 22.20 12.62 -12.27
N SER A 404 22.54 12.97 -11.03
CA SER A 404 21.55 13.34 -10.01
C SER A 404 20.72 14.56 -10.44
N GLN A 405 21.38 15.61 -10.96
CA GLN A 405 20.71 16.81 -11.44
C GLN A 405 19.78 16.54 -12.63
N GLN A 406 20.18 15.66 -13.56
CA GLN A 406 19.33 15.24 -14.68
C GLN A 406 18.14 14.39 -14.22
N THR A 407 18.33 13.54 -13.22
CA THR A 407 17.27 12.65 -12.69
C THR A 407 16.21 13.45 -11.93
N ASP A 408 16.60 14.51 -11.23
CA ASP A 408 15.65 15.42 -10.58
C ASP A 408 14.84 16.25 -11.59
N GLN A 409 15.40 16.61 -12.76
CA GLN A 409 14.63 17.22 -13.85
C GLN A 409 13.64 16.24 -14.51
N VAL A 410 13.94 14.93 -14.50
CA VAL A 410 13.05 13.88 -15.06
C VAL A 410 11.91 13.51 -14.09
N LYS A 411 12.04 13.80 -12.78
CA LYS A 411 10.96 13.62 -11.79
C LYS A 411 9.79 14.58 -12.04
N GLU A 412 10.01 15.71 -12.72
CA GLU A 412 8.93 16.52 -13.29
C GLU A 412 8.49 15.97 -14.65
N THR A 413 7.50 15.08 -14.60
CA THR A 413 6.65 14.63 -15.71
C THR A 413 7.28 13.71 -16.75
N SER A 414 6.77 12.47 -16.77
CA SER A 414 6.70 11.72 -18.00
C SER A 414 5.34 11.04 -18.08
N ALA A 415 4.40 11.69 -18.78
CA ALA A 415 3.11 11.13 -19.15
C ALA A 415 3.23 9.71 -19.75
N TRP A 416 4.40 9.39 -20.33
CA TRP A 416 4.77 8.07 -20.84
C TRP A 416 4.79 7.00 -19.76
N HIS A 417 5.39 7.26 -18.60
CA HIS A 417 5.51 6.29 -17.51
C HIS A 417 4.15 6.01 -16.85
N SER A 418 3.36 7.08 -16.65
CA SER A 418 1.98 6.93 -16.16
C SER A 418 1.12 6.12 -17.14
N LEU A 419 1.27 6.36 -18.44
CA LEU A 419 0.58 5.62 -19.48
C LEU A 419 1.03 4.16 -19.53
N LEU A 420 2.33 3.90 -19.57
CA LEU A 420 2.90 2.55 -19.65
C LEU A 420 2.52 1.70 -18.42
N ARG A 421 2.61 2.26 -17.20
CA ARG A 421 2.13 1.62 -15.97
C ARG A 421 0.65 1.25 -16.06
N SER A 422 -0.19 2.17 -16.52
CA SER A 422 -1.63 1.92 -16.66
C SER A 422 -1.93 0.82 -17.68
N TYR A 423 -1.16 0.75 -18.76
CA TYR A 423 -1.28 -0.28 -19.80
C TYR A 423 -0.84 -1.65 -19.27
N VAL A 424 0.30 -1.74 -18.59
CA VAL A 424 0.84 -3.00 -18.04
C VAL A 424 -0.08 -3.59 -16.96
N VAL A 425 -0.55 -2.77 -16.02
CA VAL A 425 -1.45 -3.23 -14.96
C VAL A 425 -2.77 -3.75 -15.54
N ASN A 426 -3.32 -3.04 -16.53
CA ASN A 426 -4.55 -3.47 -17.20
C ASN A 426 -4.33 -4.80 -17.95
N LEU A 427 -3.25 -4.90 -18.73
CA LEU A 427 -2.89 -6.13 -19.45
C LEU A 427 -2.74 -7.33 -18.49
N ALA A 428 -2.04 -7.14 -17.37
CA ALA A 428 -1.83 -8.19 -16.38
C ALA A 428 -3.15 -8.62 -15.70
N VAL A 429 -3.92 -7.68 -15.16
CA VAL A 429 -5.14 -8.00 -14.40
C VAL A 429 -6.18 -8.66 -15.30
N PHE A 430 -6.50 -8.07 -16.44
CA PHE A 430 -7.54 -8.61 -17.32
C PHE A 430 -7.05 -9.81 -18.12
N GLY A 431 -5.77 -9.87 -18.47
CA GLY A 431 -5.15 -11.05 -19.06
C GLY A 431 -5.26 -12.26 -18.14
N VAL A 432 -4.88 -12.13 -16.88
CA VAL A 432 -4.98 -13.25 -15.93
C VAL A 432 -6.44 -13.60 -15.60
N LEU A 433 -7.32 -12.62 -15.42
CA LEU A 433 -8.77 -12.88 -15.25
C LEU A 433 -9.36 -13.67 -16.43
N SER A 434 -8.98 -13.30 -17.65
CA SER A 434 -9.42 -13.99 -18.86
C SER A 434 -8.88 -15.42 -18.93
N LEU A 435 -7.60 -15.61 -18.62
CA LEU A 435 -7.00 -16.93 -18.51
C LEU A 435 -7.70 -17.76 -17.43
N ALA A 436 -8.11 -17.13 -16.33
CA ALA A 436 -8.72 -17.80 -15.20
C ALA A 436 -10.15 -18.26 -15.42
N ALA A 437 -10.91 -17.46 -16.15
CA ALA A 437 -12.18 -17.90 -16.68
C ALA A 437 -12.01 -19.08 -17.65
N VAL A 438 -10.97 -19.08 -18.51
CA VAL A 438 -10.71 -20.18 -19.46
C VAL A 438 -10.29 -21.48 -18.75
N LEU A 439 -9.26 -21.43 -17.91
CA LEU A 439 -8.66 -22.61 -17.30
C LEU A 439 -9.42 -23.11 -16.07
N GLY A 440 -10.07 -22.22 -15.32
CA GLY A 440 -10.78 -22.56 -14.09
C GLY A 440 -12.27 -22.88 -14.33
N ALA A 441 -13.01 -21.95 -14.93
CA ALA A 441 -14.44 -22.14 -15.15
C ALA A 441 -14.72 -23.11 -16.32
N GLY A 442 -13.79 -23.23 -17.28
CA GLY A 442 -13.95 -24.10 -18.43
C GLY A 442 -14.18 -25.58 -18.09
N PRO A 443 -13.29 -26.22 -17.31
CA PRO A 443 -13.49 -27.60 -16.86
C PRO A 443 -14.75 -27.81 -16.01
N ALA A 444 -15.15 -26.80 -15.22
CA ALA A 444 -16.39 -26.84 -14.45
C ALA A 444 -17.63 -26.83 -15.36
N PHE A 445 -17.62 -26.02 -16.42
CA PHE A 445 -18.69 -26.02 -17.42
C PHE A 445 -18.74 -27.31 -18.24
N ILE A 446 -17.60 -27.94 -18.53
CA ILE A 446 -17.57 -29.26 -19.18
C ILE A 446 -18.29 -30.30 -18.31
N LYS A 447 -18.05 -30.30 -16.99
CA LYS A 447 -18.77 -31.20 -16.06
C LYS A 447 -20.26 -30.86 -15.96
N LEU A 448 -20.61 -29.58 -16.00
CA LEU A 448 -22.00 -29.12 -15.89
C LEU A 448 -22.84 -29.44 -17.14
N PHE A 449 -22.27 -29.30 -18.33
CA PHE A 449 -22.95 -29.48 -19.62
C PHE A 449 -22.66 -30.83 -20.28
N GLY A 450 -21.92 -31.73 -19.61
CA GLY A 450 -21.33 -32.95 -20.19
C GLY A 450 -22.30 -33.96 -20.83
N ALA A 451 -23.61 -33.84 -20.59
CA ALA A 451 -24.63 -34.66 -21.28
C ALA A 451 -25.16 -34.04 -22.59
N GLY A 452 -24.72 -32.81 -22.93
CA GLY A 452 -25.35 -31.99 -23.96
C GLY A 452 -26.75 -31.52 -23.52
N PHE A 453 -27.22 -30.41 -24.09
CA PHE A 453 -28.59 -29.92 -23.86
C PHE A 453 -29.16 -29.50 -25.21
N MET A 454 -30.41 -29.90 -25.51
CA MET A 454 -31.08 -29.57 -26.77
C MET A 454 -30.27 -29.92 -28.06
N GLY A 455 -29.60 -31.08 -28.10
CA GLY A 455 -28.91 -31.56 -29.31
C GLY A 455 -27.58 -30.86 -29.64
N MET A 456 -27.12 -29.91 -28.82
CA MET A 456 -25.77 -29.35 -28.91
C MET A 456 -24.79 -30.16 -28.06
N ASP A 457 -23.59 -30.39 -28.61
CA ASP A 457 -22.48 -31.03 -27.91
C ASP A 457 -22.11 -30.22 -26.65
N GLY A 458 -21.97 -30.92 -25.52
CA GLY A 458 -21.63 -30.34 -24.23
C GLY A 458 -20.31 -29.56 -24.25
N GLN A 459 -19.36 -29.97 -25.10
CA GLN A 459 -18.09 -29.25 -25.29
C GLN A 459 -18.30 -27.88 -25.95
N VAL A 460 -19.19 -27.81 -26.95
CA VAL A 460 -19.51 -26.55 -27.64
C VAL A 460 -20.25 -25.60 -26.71
N MET A 461 -21.19 -26.11 -25.92
CA MET A 461 -21.90 -25.32 -24.91
C MET A 461 -20.97 -24.79 -23.82
N ALA A 462 -20.05 -25.63 -23.31
CA ALA A 462 -19.05 -25.22 -22.33
C ALA A 462 -18.09 -24.16 -22.89
N GLY A 463 -17.67 -24.31 -24.15
CA GLY A 463 -16.85 -23.32 -24.86
C GLY A 463 -17.57 -21.97 -25.02
N LEU A 464 -18.84 -21.97 -25.41
CA LEU A 464 -19.67 -20.77 -25.52
C LEU A 464 -19.90 -20.07 -24.18
N ALA A 465 -20.22 -20.82 -23.12
CA ALA A 465 -20.41 -20.28 -21.78
C ALA A 465 -19.11 -19.64 -21.25
N THR A 466 -17.98 -20.31 -21.46
CA THR A 466 -16.65 -19.79 -21.10
C THR A 466 -16.32 -18.54 -21.91
N PHE A 467 -16.64 -18.52 -23.20
CA PHE A 467 -16.45 -17.33 -24.04
C PHE A 467 -17.25 -16.13 -23.55
N VAL A 468 -18.54 -16.32 -23.22
CA VAL A 468 -19.39 -15.25 -22.66
C VAL A 468 -18.81 -14.70 -21.36
N LEU A 469 -18.23 -15.56 -20.51
CA LEU A 469 -17.57 -15.16 -19.27
C LEU A 469 -16.28 -14.36 -19.53
N VAL A 470 -15.52 -14.71 -20.58
CA VAL A 470 -14.20 -14.15 -20.89
C VAL A 470 -14.26 -12.84 -21.69
N ILE A 471 -15.30 -12.65 -22.51
CA ILE A 471 -15.50 -11.48 -23.38
C ILE A 471 -15.24 -10.13 -22.67
N PRO A 472 -15.79 -9.86 -21.46
CA PRO A 472 -15.60 -8.58 -20.80
C PRO A 472 -14.13 -8.28 -20.48
N PHE A 473 -13.35 -9.32 -20.19
CA PHE A 473 -11.94 -9.20 -19.84
C PHE A 473 -11.06 -9.01 -21.07
N ILE A 474 -11.31 -9.76 -22.15
CA ILE A 474 -10.63 -9.56 -23.44
C ILE A 474 -10.84 -8.13 -23.95
N TRP A 475 -12.07 -7.63 -23.83
CA TRP A 475 -12.38 -6.28 -24.27
C TRP A 475 -11.69 -5.20 -23.41
N ALA A 476 -11.68 -5.37 -22.09
CA ALA A 476 -10.97 -4.48 -21.16
C ALA A 476 -9.46 -4.44 -21.47
N MET A 477 -8.90 -5.61 -21.78
CA MET A 477 -7.50 -5.80 -22.12
C MET A 477 -7.13 -5.18 -23.46
N SER A 478 -7.94 -5.31 -24.52
CA SER A 478 -7.54 -4.92 -25.89
C SER A 478 -8.12 -3.60 -26.42
N LEU A 479 -9.40 -3.30 -26.15
CA LEU A 479 -10.11 -2.19 -26.83
C LEU A 479 -10.36 -0.97 -25.95
N ARG A 480 -10.09 -1.04 -24.64
CA ARG A 480 -10.22 0.10 -23.72
C ARG A 480 -9.20 1.19 -24.05
N ARG A 481 -9.63 2.44 -24.19
CA ARG A 481 -8.74 3.61 -24.36
C ARG A 481 -8.22 4.09 -22.99
N ILE A 482 -7.02 3.67 -22.61
CA ILE A 482 -6.40 3.98 -21.32
C ILE A 482 -5.69 5.35 -21.40
N GLY A 483 -5.88 6.20 -20.39
CA GLY A 483 -5.12 7.46 -20.28
C GLY A 483 -5.31 8.42 -21.45
N ARG A 484 -6.55 8.64 -21.92
CA ARG A 484 -6.88 9.43 -23.12
C ARG A 484 -6.16 10.80 -23.20
N ASN A 485 -5.96 11.45 -22.06
CA ASN A 485 -5.25 12.75 -21.99
C ASN A 485 -3.73 12.60 -22.12
N ALA A 486 -3.13 11.61 -21.45
CA ALA A 486 -1.70 11.30 -21.55
C ALA A 486 -1.33 10.77 -22.95
N TYR A 487 -2.15 9.87 -23.51
CA TYR A 487 -1.99 9.36 -24.88
C TYR A 487 -2.04 10.51 -25.89
N ARG A 488 -3.03 11.41 -25.76
CA ARG A 488 -3.18 12.55 -26.66
C ARG A 488 -2.02 13.54 -26.53
N GLN A 489 -1.56 13.84 -25.31
CA GLN A 489 -0.40 14.70 -25.09
C GLN A 489 0.88 14.11 -25.71
N LEU A 490 1.12 12.81 -25.54
CA LEU A 490 2.30 12.13 -26.09
C LEU A 490 2.27 12.04 -27.61
N TRP A 491 1.10 11.73 -28.19
CA TRP A 491 0.91 11.61 -29.64
C TRP A 491 1.09 12.95 -30.38
N VAL A 492 0.67 14.05 -29.75
CA VAL A 492 0.76 15.41 -30.30
C VAL A 492 2.13 16.01 -30.08
N ASN A 493 2.72 15.90 -28.87
CA ASN A 493 3.92 16.64 -28.50
C ASN A 493 5.24 15.95 -28.88
N LYS A 494 5.27 14.62 -29.10
CA LYS A 494 6.51 13.88 -29.40
C LYS A 494 6.35 12.87 -30.53
N ARG A 495 6.85 13.21 -31.72
CA ARG A 495 6.76 12.38 -32.94
C ARG A 495 7.51 11.04 -32.79
N GLU A 496 8.60 11.02 -32.03
CA GLU A 496 9.46 9.86 -31.77
C GLU A 496 8.76 8.77 -30.93
N LEU A 497 7.76 9.12 -30.11
CA LEU A 497 7.04 8.18 -29.25
C LEU A 497 5.82 7.53 -29.94
N ARG A 498 5.53 7.86 -31.20
CA ARG A 498 4.40 7.29 -31.95
C ARG A 498 4.57 5.80 -32.23
N GLY A 499 5.78 5.37 -32.58
CA GLY A 499 6.09 3.95 -32.81
C GLY A 499 5.82 3.09 -31.57
N PRO A 500 6.40 3.42 -30.40
CA PRO A 500 6.12 2.73 -29.14
C PRO A 500 4.64 2.69 -28.74
N LEU A 501 3.84 3.74 -29.02
CA LEU A 501 2.40 3.74 -28.76
C LEU A 501 1.65 2.72 -29.65
N VAL A 502 2.03 2.62 -30.91
CA VAL A 502 1.45 1.63 -31.83
C VAL A 502 1.86 0.21 -31.42
N VAL A 503 3.11 0.00 -31.01
CA VAL A 503 3.59 -1.29 -30.49
C VAL A 503 2.81 -1.72 -29.26
N LEU A 504 2.50 -0.79 -28.34
CA LEU A 504 1.67 -1.08 -27.16
C LEU A 504 0.24 -1.51 -27.54
N GLU A 505 -0.40 -0.87 -28.52
CA GLU A 505 -1.74 -1.28 -28.98
C GLU A 505 -1.70 -2.64 -29.71
N LEU A 506 -0.66 -2.90 -30.51
CA LEU A 506 -0.44 -4.20 -31.15
C LEU A 506 -0.21 -5.31 -30.13
N ALA A 507 0.57 -5.06 -29.08
CA ALA A 507 0.83 -6.02 -28.00
C ALA A 507 -0.47 -6.42 -27.26
N ARG A 508 -1.39 -5.46 -27.07
CA ARG A 508 -2.70 -5.72 -26.45
C ARG A 508 -3.63 -6.56 -27.31
N LEU A 509 -3.65 -6.29 -28.61
CA LEU A 509 -4.38 -7.11 -29.58
C LEU A 509 -3.78 -8.52 -29.64
N GLY A 510 -2.46 -8.63 -29.63
CA GLY A 510 -1.74 -9.90 -29.58
C GLY A 510 -2.10 -10.73 -28.33
N ALA A 511 -2.12 -10.10 -27.15
CA ALA A 511 -2.53 -10.77 -25.91
C ALA A 511 -3.99 -11.26 -25.96
N ALA A 512 -4.90 -10.49 -26.56
CA ALA A 512 -6.30 -10.90 -26.73
C ALA A 512 -6.43 -12.11 -27.66
N VAL A 513 -5.70 -12.10 -28.77
CA VAL A 513 -5.62 -13.23 -29.69
C VAL A 513 -5.06 -14.45 -28.97
N MET A 514 -3.99 -14.30 -28.19
CA MET A 514 -3.39 -15.40 -27.42
C MET A 514 -4.40 -16.04 -26.45
N VAL A 515 -5.14 -15.23 -25.67
CA VAL A 515 -6.18 -15.73 -24.76
C VAL A 515 -7.28 -16.46 -25.52
N LEU A 516 -7.73 -15.92 -26.66
CA LEU A 516 -8.73 -16.57 -27.50
C LEU A 516 -8.21 -17.89 -28.09
N SER A 517 -6.95 -17.94 -28.51
CA SER A 517 -6.31 -19.17 -28.99
C SER A 517 -6.25 -20.23 -27.89
N ILE A 518 -5.94 -19.85 -26.64
CA ILE A 518 -5.94 -20.76 -25.50
C ILE A 518 -7.37 -21.28 -25.22
N LEU A 519 -8.37 -20.39 -25.19
CA LEU A 519 -9.78 -20.78 -25.03
C LEU A 519 -10.16 -21.82 -26.07
N VAL A 520 -9.88 -21.51 -27.34
CA VAL A 520 -10.25 -22.39 -28.43
C VAL A 520 -9.53 -23.74 -28.34
N ASN A 521 -8.24 -23.76 -27.99
CA ASN A 521 -7.47 -25.01 -27.83
C ASN A 521 -7.97 -25.89 -26.67
N VAL A 522 -8.59 -25.30 -25.65
CA VAL A 522 -9.17 -26.05 -24.51
C VAL A 522 -10.46 -26.79 -24.92
N PHE A 523 -11.25 -26.25 -25.85
CA PHE A 523 -12.59 -26.78 -26.18
C PHE A 523 -12.72 -27.39 -27.58
N PHE A 524 -11.86 -27.05 -28.53
CA PHE A 524 -12.00 -27.43 -29.94
C PHE A 524 -10.71 -28.05 -30.49
N SER A 525 -10.84 -29.04 -31.37
CA SER A 525 -9.70 -29.62 -32.09
C SER A 525 -9.06 -28.59 -33.04
N THR A 526 -7.77 -28.74 -33.30
CA THR A 526 -6.89 -27.74 -33.96
C THR A 526 -7.41 -27.24 -35.32
N ARG A 527 -8.25 -28.01 -36.03
CA ARG A 527 -8.84 -27.62 -37.32
C ARG A 527 -10.08 -26.72 -37.20
N TRP A 528 -10.96 -27.00 -36.24
CA TRP A 528 -12.17 -26.18 -35.99
C TRP A 528 -11.84 -24.91 -35.21
N ALA A 529 -10.72 -24.93 -34.51
CA ALA A 529 -10.21 -23.84 -33.71
C ALA A 529 -10.10 -22.50 -34.48
N LEU A 530 -9.48 -22.51 -35.66
CA LEU A 530 -9.25 -21.31 -36.47
C LEU A 530 -10.55 -20.68 -36.99
N ILE A 531 -11.51 -21.51 -37.39
CA ILE A 531 -12.80 -21.05 -37.94
C ILE A 531 -13.65 -20.42 -36.83
N VAL A 532 -13.69 -21.07 -35.66
CA VAL A 532 -14.41 -20.57 -34.48
C VAL A 532 -13.77 -19.29 -33.94
N LEU A 533 -12.44 -19.18 -33.95
CA LEU A 533 -11.72 -17.97 -33.56
C LEU A 533 -12.10 -16.74 -34.41
N VAL A 534 -12.14 -16.92 -35.73
CA VAL A 534 -12.49 -15.83 -36.67
C VAL A 534 -13.96 -15.43 -36.52
N LEU A 535 -14.87 -16.40 -36.38
CA LEU A 535 -16.29 -16.15 -36.15
C LEU A 535 -16.56 -15.47 -34.80
N LEU A 536 -15.84 -15.85 -33.75
CA LEU A 536 -15.93 -15.23 -32.43
C LEU A 536 -15.40 -13.79 -32.46
N MET A 537 -14.31 -13.52 -33.17
CA MET A 537 -13.81 -12.15 -33.38
C MET A 537 -14.82 -11.28 -34.13
N ALA A 538 -15.44 -11.79 -35.18
CA ALA A 538 -16.47 -11.08 -35.95
C ALA A 538 -17.75 -10.84 -35.11
N MET A 539 -18.16 -11.82 -34.31
CA MET A 539 -19.32 -11.73 -33.43
C MET A 539 -19.08 -10.75 -32.27
N VAL A 540 -17.88 -10.71 -31.69
CA VAL A 540 -17.48 -9.69 -30.71
C VAL A 540 -17.51 -8.31 -31.35
N ALA A 541 -16.96 -8.13 -32.55
CA ALA A 541 -17.06 -6.84 -33.25
C ALA A 541 -18.52 -6.40 -33.48
N ALA A 542 -19.43 -7.34 -33.75
CA ALA A 542 -20.85 -7.05 -34.01
C ALA A 542 -21.70 -6.82 -32.75
N LEU A 543 -21.54 -7.62 -31.70
CA LEU A 543 -22.33 -7.53 -30.45
C LEU A 543 -21.96 -6.31 -29.58
N PHE A 544 -20.77 -5.72 -29.80
CA PHE A 544 -20.24 -4.65 -28.96
C PHE A 544 -20.79 -3.24 -29.22
N ARG A 545 -21.78 -3.07 -30.11
CA ARG A 545 -22.20 -1.71 -30.48
C ARG A 545 -22.88 -0.94 -29.33
N GLN A 546 -23.70 -1.56 -28.45
CA GLN A 546 -24.51 -0.77 -27.48
C GLN A 546 -24.88 -1.38 -26.11
N ARG A 547 -25.13 -2.70 -25.96
CA ARG A 547 -25.70 -3.25 -24.70
C ARG A 547 -24.68 -3.66 -23.63
N PHE A 548 -23.60 -4.33 -24.01
CA PHE A 548 -22.57 -4.77 -23.06
C PHE A 548 -21.74 -3.62 -22.48
N TYR A 549 -21.58 -2.52 -23.23
CA TYR A 549 -20.91 -1.31 -22.73
C TYR A 549 -21.50 -0.80 -21.41
N LYS A 550 -22.83 -0.87 -21.24
CA LYS A 550 -23.51 -0.45 -19.99
C LYS A 550 -23.33 -1.42 -18.83
N PHE A 551 -23.22 -2.74 -19.09
CA PHE A 551 -22.95 -3.73 -18.05
C PHE A 551 -21.47 -3.68 -17.64
N TYR A 552 -20.58 -3.64 -18.61
CA TYR A 552 -19.14 -3.48 -18.42
C TYR A 552 -18.82 -2.19 -17.66
N LEU A 553 -19.39 -1.04 -18.04
CA LEU A 553 -19.20 0.20 -17.30
C LEU A 553 -19.65 0.07 -15.84
N ARG A 554 -20.73 -0.67 -15.55
CA ARG A 554 -21.14 -0.94 -14.16
C ARG A 554 -20.12 -1.79 -13.40
N VAL A 555 -19.57 -2.83 -14.02
CA VAL A 555 -18.57 -3.71 -13.39
C VAL A 555 -17.24 -2.96 -13.20
N GLU A 556 -16.76 -2.26 -14.22
CA GLU A 556 -15.55 -1.44 -14.17
C GLU A 556 -15.68 -0.31 -13.15
N GLN A 557 -16.79 0.45 -13.20
CA GLN A 557 -17.03 1.51 -12.23
C GLN A 557 -17.10 0.96 -10.82
N ARG A 558 -17.71 -0.22 -10.59
CA ARG A 558 -17.68 -0.87 -9.28
C ARG A 558 -16.27 -1.28 -8.88
N PHE A 559 -15.50 -1.94 -9.76
CA PHE A 559 -14.13 -2.36 -9.46
C PHE A 559 -13.21 -1.17 -9.17
N MET A 560 -13.19 -0.17 -10.05
CA MET A 560 -12.40 1.04 -9.89
C MET A 560 -12.86 1.86 -8.69
N ARG A 561 -14.17 1.89 -8.40
CA ARG A 561 -14.71 2.54 -7.20
C ARG A 561 -14.29 1.78 -5.95
N ASN A 562 -14.33 0.45 -5.93
CA ASN A 562 -13.89 -0.35 -4.79
C ASN A 562 -12.38 -0.17 -4.54
N LEU A 563 -11.54 -0.25 -5.58
CA LEU A 563 -10.09 0.03 -5.48
C LEU A 563 -9.78 1.49 -5.07
N ASN A 564 -10.64 2.44 -5.45
CA ASN A 564 -10.45 3.86 -5.14
C ASN A 564 -11.29 4.38 -3.98
N GLN A 565 -12.05 3.53 -3.30
CA GLN A 565 -13.03 3.94 -2.28
C GLN A 565 -12.34 4.63 -1.11
N ARG A 566 -11.18 4.12 -0.67
CA ARG A 566 -10.34 4.72 0.38
C ARG A 566 -9.91 6.16 0.06
N GLU A 567 -9.54 6.42 -1.20
CA GLU A 567 -9.18 7.77 -1.64
C GLU A 567 -10.40 8.64 -1.89
N LEU A 568 -11.51 8.14 -2.42
CA LEU A 568 -12.73 8.93 -2.55
C LEU A 568 -13.26 9.38 -1.17
N GLY A 569 -13.06 8.56 -0.13
CA GLY A 569 -13.30 8.92 1.27
C GLY A 569 -12.35 9.99 1.80
N ARG A 570 -11.02 9.87 1.56
CA ARG A 570 -10.02 10.88 1.95
C ARG A 570 -10.03 12.16 1.09
N LYS A 571 -10.39 12.07 -0.18
CA LYS A 571 -10.51 13.21 -1.10
C LYS A 571 -11.70 14.11 -0.77
N ARG A 572 -12.69 13.58 -0.04
CA ARG A 572 -13.72 14.44 0.58
C ARG A 572 -13.13 15.36 1.65
N THR A 573 -11.94 15.07 2.15
CA THR A 573 -11.14 15.89 3.06
C THR A 573 -9.90 16.54 2.40
N ASP A 574 -9.77 16.54 1.07
CA ASP A 574 -8.58 17.07 0.39
C ASP A 574 -8.52 18.61 0.45
N LEU A 575 -7.71 19.08 1.39
CA LEU A 575 -6.64 20.09 1.26
C LEU A 575 -6.91 21.27 0.32
N ALA A 576 -7.09 22.44 0.94
CA ALA A 576 -6.72 23.69 0.31
C ALA A 576 -5.18 23.78 0.20
N PRO A 577 -4.67 24.62 -0.72
CA PRO A 577 -3.25 24.93 -0.71
C PRO A 577 -2.83 25.37 0.71
N TRP A 578 -1.52 25.37 1.00
CA TRP A 578 -0.97 25.91 2.25
C TRP A 578 -1.21 25.08 3.53
N ASP A 579 -1.36 23.76 3.40
CA ASP A 579 -1.68 22.83 4.50
C ASP A 579 -3.00 23.18 5.24
N MET A 580 -3.88 23.95 4.58
CA MET A 580 -5.19 24.27 5.11
C MET A 580 -6.18 23.14 4.82
N HIS A 581 -6.85 22.68 5.86
CA HIS A 581 -7.84 21.60 5.77
C HIS A 581 -9.25 22.14 6.02
N LEU A 582 -10.22 21.48 5.40
CA LEU A 582 -11.63 21.63 5.77
C LEU A 582 -11.90 20.73 6.97
N ALA A 583 -12.31 21.30 8.09
CA ALA A 583 -12.71 20.58 9.28
C ALA A 583 -14.18 20.88 9.60
N GLU A 584 -14.91 19.85 10.00
CA GLU A 584 -16.27 20.00 10.51
C GLU A 584 -16.24 20.07 12.04
N LEU A 585 -16.84 21.11 12.59
CA LEU A 585 -16.98 21.35 14.03
C LEU A 585 -18.46 21.50 14.36
N ARG A 586 -18.92 20.88 15.46
CA ARG A 586 -20.30 21.03 15.93
C ARG A 586 -20.33 21.97 17.13
N VAL A 587 -21.12 23.03 17.06
CA VAL A 587 -21.33 23.95 18.19
C VAL A 587 -22.14 23.22 19.26
N LYS A 588 -21.56 22.98 20.44
CA LYS A 588 -22.28 22.41 21.58
C LYS A 588 -23.32 23.41 22.12
N GLU A 589 -24.35 22.90 22.77
CA GLU A 589 -25.45 23.72 23.32
C GLU A 589 -25.01 24.69 24.43
N ASP A 590 -23.92 24.37 25.12
CA ASP A 590 -23.29 25.14 26.19
C ASP A 590 -22.05 25.95 25.74
N SER A 591 -21.76 26.00 24.44
CA SER A 591 -20.56 26.69 23.95
C SER A 591 -20.66 28.21 24.12
N ASN A 592 -19.57 28.83 24.59
CA ASN A 592 -19.42 30.29 24.77
C ASN A 592 -19.58 31.09 23.47
N ALA A 593 -19.53 30.44 22.30
CA ALA A 593 -19.72 31.11 21.01
C ALA A 593 -21.17 31.20 20.56
N THR A 594 -22.09 30.56 21.29
CA THR A 594 -23.52 30.52 20.96
C THR A 594 -24.18 31.88 21.19
N GLY A 595 -25.01 32.33 20.24
CA GLY A 595 -25.70 33.61 20.31
C GLY A 595 -24.89 34.81 19.82
N HIS A 596 -23.55 34.68 19.73
CA HIS A 596 -22.66 35.73 19.23
C HIS A 596 -22.58 35.76 17.70
N SER A 597 -22.35 36.95 17.15
CA SER A 597 -22.08 37.12 15.72
C SER A 597 -20.63 36.78 15.37
N LEU A 598 -20.36 36.40 14.12
CA LEU A 598 -18.99 36.13 13.67
C LEU A 598 -18.06 37.35 13.82
N GLN A 599 -18.63 38.57 13.78
CA GLN A 599 -17.91 39.81 14.07
C GLN A 599 -17.48 39.92 15.53
N GLU A 600 -18.38 39.58 16.47
CA GLU A 600 -18.09 39.60 17.91
C GLU A 600 -17.04 38.53 18.28
N LEU A 601 -17.09 37.37 17.63
CA LEU A 601 -16.16 36.27 17.88
C LEU A 601 -14.76 36.51 17.31
N ALA A 602 -14.64 37.36 16.27
CA ALA A 602 -13.36 37.72 15.63
C ALA A 602 -12.45 36.50 15.32
N LEU A 603 -13.07 35.38 14.91
CA LEU A 603 -12.38 34.07 14.78
C LEU A 603 -11.23 34.12 13.76
N ARG A 604 -11.40 34.95 12.72
CA ARG A 604 -10.40 35.15 11.68
C ARG A 604 -9.18 35.89 12.21
N GLU A 605 -9.39 36.94 12.98
CA GLU A 605 -8.34 37.77 13.56
C GLU A 605 -7.61 37.06 14.70
N LYS A 606 -8.34 36.30 15.54
CA LYS A 606 -7.78 35.56 16.68
C LYS A 606 -7.06 34.27 16.30
N HIS A 607 -7.65 33.47 15.41
CA HIS A 607 -7.16 32.11 15.11
C HIS A 607 -6.76 31.88 13.65
N GLY A 608 -6.93 32.88 12.76
CA GLY A 608 -6.61 32.74 11.34
C GLY A 608 -7.56 31.83 10.55
N VAL A 609 -8.64 31.35 11.18
CA VAL A 609 -9.62 30.43 10.59
C VAL A 609 -10.74 31.16 9.85
N ASN A 610 -11.30 30.52 8.83
CA ASN A 610 -12.50 31.01 8.15
C ASN A 610 -13.63 29.99 8.20
N ILE A 611 -14.84 30.45 8.43
CA ILE A 611 -16.04 29.62 8.32
C ILE A 611 -16.52 29.63 6.87
N ALA A 612 -16.44 28.48 6.21
CA ALA A 612 -16.92 28.30 4.85
C ALA A 612 -18.44 28.09 4.80
N LEU A 613 -19.00 27.39 5.78
CA LEU A 613 -20.44 27.12 5.87
C LEU A 613 -20.91 26.94 7.31
N ILE A 614 -22.14 27.36 7.57
CA ILE A 614 -22.93 27.03 8.77
C ILE A 614 -24.16 26.24 8.31
N GLU A 615 -24.30 25.01 8.78
CA GLU A 615 -25.51 24.19 8.62
C GLU A 615 -26.29 24.21 9.93
N ARG A 616 -27.51 24.73 9.86
CA ARG A 616 -28.44 24.76 11.00
C ARG A 616 -29.04 23.38 11.20
N VAL A 617 -29.38 23.05 12.45
CA VAL A 617 -30.14 21.84 12.80
C VAL A 617 -31.46 21.73 12.00
N SER A 618 -32.07 22.86 11.63
CA SER A 618 -33.27 22.92 10.80
C SER A 618 -33.07 22.52 9.33
N GLY A 619 -31.86 22.16 8.92
CA GLY A 619 -31.51 21.79 7.54
C GLY A 619 -31.21 22.98 6.60
N HIS A 620 -31.25 24.21 7.10
CA HIS A 620 -30.86 25.39 6.33
C HIS A 620 -29.34 25.59 6.34
N THR A 621 -28.75 25.81 5.17
CA THR A 621 -27.31 26.03 5.00
C THR A 621 -27.01 27.48 4.62
N LEU A 622 -26.05 28.08 5.34
CA LEU A 622 -25.50 29.41 5.06
C LEU A 622 -24.10 29.23 4.49
N THR A 623 -23.95 29.42 3.18
CA THR A 623 -22.65 29.39 2.49
C THR A 623 -21.98 30.76 2.56
N ALA A 624 -20.67 30.78 2.84
CA ALA A 624 -19.86 32.00 2.98
C ALA A 624 -20.50 33.04 3.94
N PRO A 625 -20.80 32.68 5.20
CA PRO A 625 -21.53 33.52 6.13
C PRO A 625 -20.88 34.90 6.31
N GLY A 626 -21.70 35.95 6.32
CA GLY A 626 -21.29 37.34 6.54
C GLY A 626 -20.94 37.61 8.01
N ARG A 627 -20.37 38.79 8.27
CA ARG A 627 -19.94 39.23 9.61
C ARG A 627 -21.07 39.22 10.65
N ASN A 628 -22.31 39.45 10.22
CA ASN A 628 -23.49 39.52 11.08
C ASN A 628 -24.14 38.16 11.36
N ALA A 629 -23.63 37.06 10.76
CA ALA A 629 -24.18 35.74 11.00
C ALA A 629 -23.93 35.32 12.45
N ARG A 630 -24.97 34.83 13.14
CA ARG A 630 -24.88 34.34 14.53
C ARG A 630 -24.78 32.83 14.57
N LEU A 631 -23.95 32.31 15.47
CA LEU A 631 -23.89 30.88 15.77
C LEU A 631 -25.04 30.48 16.71
N LEU A 632 -25.69 29.37 16.42
CA LEU A 632 -26.80 28.81 17.20
C LEU A 632 -26.40 27.46 17.83
N PRO A 633 -27.10 27.04 18.90
CA PRO A 633 -26.89 25.72 19.49
C PRO A 633 -27.05 24.60 18.45
N GLY A 634 -26.09 23.68 18.38
CA GLY A 634 -26.16 22.52 17.49
C GLY A 634 -25.77 22.79 16.02
N ASP A 635 -25.32 23.99 15.68
CA ASP A 635 -24.84 24.29 14.32
C ASP A 635 -23.64 23.42 13.93
N HIS A 636 -23.63 22.98 12.67
CA HIS A 636 -22.49 22.33 12.04
C HIS A 636 -21.69 23.35 11.24
N LEU A 637 -20.45 23.58 11.65
CA LEU A 637 -19.54 24.54 11.05
C LEU A 637 -18.53 23.82 10.16
N LEU A 638 -18.43 24.25 8.90
CA LEU A 638 -17.34 23.86 8.03
C LEU A 638 -16.28 24.96 8.06
N VAL A 639 -15.14 24.66 8.66
CA VAL A 639 -14.05 25.61 8.93
C VAL A 639 -12.83 25.29 8.08
N ILE A 640 -12.14 26.34 7.62
CA ILE A 640 -10.88 26.26 6.88
C ILE A 640 -9.78 26.86 7.75
N GLY A 641 -8.72 26.09 7.96
CA GLY A 641 -7.49 26.52 8.64
C GLY A 641 -6.43 25.43 8.62
N THR A 642 -5.22 25.76 9.05
CA THR A 642 -4.16 24.75 9.29
C THR A 642 -4.48 23.93 10.55
N ASP A 643 -3.79 22.81 10.75
CA ASP A 643 -4.00 21.97 11.94
C ASP A 643 -3.78 22.73 13.26
N GLU A 644 -2.78 23.62 13.31
CA GLU A 644 -2.51 24.47 14.48
C GLU A 644 -3.64 25.47 14.74
N GLN A 645 -4.14 26.13 13.69
CA GLN A 645 -5.24 27.08 13.78
C GLN A 645 -6.53 26.42 14.22
N LEU A 646 -6.82 25.23 13.68
CA LEU A 646 -7.99 24.43 14.05
C LEU A 646 -7.92 23.95 15.49
N LYS A 647 -6.72 23.56 15.98
CA LYS A 647 -6.52 23.14 17.37
C LYS A 647 -6.68 24.32 18.34
N SER A 648 -6.19 25.51 17.97
CA SER A 648 -6.40 26.75 18.74
C SER A 648 -7.89 27.09 18.85
N LEU A 649 -8.64 27.03 17.74
CA LEU A 649 -10.08 27.25 17.72
C LEU A 649 -10.86 26.24 18.58
N GLN A 650 -10.47 24.95 18.54
CA GLN A 650 -11.09 23.91 19.35
C GLN A 650 -10.94 24.15 20.85
N THR A 651 -9.79 24.70 21.26
CA THR A 651 -9.50 24.96 22.67
C THR A 651 -10.36 26.11 23.21
N GLU A 652 -10.65 27.13 22.39
CA GLU A 652 -11.52 28.26 22.79
C GLU A 652 -13.01 27.92 22.72
N LEU A 653 -13.42 27.05 21.77
CA LEU A 653 -14.82 26.66 21.59
C LEU A 653 -15.26 25.44 22.42
N ASP A 654 -14.32 24.70 23.01
CA ASP A 654 -14.49 23.40 23.69
C ASP A 654 -15.25 22.36 22.84
N VAL A 655 -14.84 22.21 21.57
CA VAL A 655 -15.50 21.32 20.60
C VAL A 655 -14.57 20.17 20.17
N PRO A 656 -14.98 18.89 20.28
CA PRO A 656 -14.20 17.77 19.73
C PRO A 656 -14.27 17.73 18.20
N ARG A 657 -13.19 17.31 17.53
CA ARG A 657 -13.23 16.97 16.09
C ARG A 657 -14.17 15.78 15.91
N THR A 658 -15.28 15.98 15.21
CA THR A 658 -16.15 14.87 14.77
C THR A 658 -15.67 14.33 13.43
N SER A 659 -15.54 13.00 13.34
CA SER A 659 -15.38 12.31 12.05
C SER A 659 -16.59 12.59 11.15
N PRO A 660 -16.43 12.70 9.82
CA PRO A 660 -17.54 12.99 8.91
C PRO A 660 -18.51 11.80 8.85
N GLU A 661 -19.51 11.78 9.73
CA GLU A 661 -20.69 10.92 9.60
C GLU A 661 -21.74 11.64 8.73
N LEU A 662 -22.19 10.97 7.66
CA LEU A 662 -23.24 11.41 6.74
C LEU A 662 -24.64 11.36 7.41
N PRO A 663 -25.72 12.01 6.90
CA PRO A 663 -25.86 12.81 5.68
C PRO A 663 -26.50 14.21 5.87
N GLY A 664 -26.15 15.14 4.96
CA GLY A 664 -26.97 16.28 4.59
C GLY A 664 -26.85 16.45 3.06
N THR A 665 -27.97 16.49 2.35
CA THR A 665 -28.04 16.55 0.87
C THR A 665 -27.40 17.80 0.26
N ALA A 666 -27.10 18.82 1.08
CA ALA A 666 -26.39 20.03 0.66
C ALA A 666 -24.85 19.93 0.73
N LYS A 667 -24.29 18.90 1.39
CA LYS A 667 -22.83 18.73 1.57
C LYS A 667 -22.08 18.33 0.29
N GLU A 668 -22.78 17.88 -0.76
CA GLU A 668 -22.13 17.37 -1.98
C GLU A 668 -21.63 18.44 -2.96
N ASP A 669 -22.01 19.71 -2.74
CA ASP A 669 -21.78 20.79 -3.71
C ASP A 669 -20.65 21.76 -3.35
N ILE A 670 -20.14 21.74 -2.12
CA ILE A 670 -19.09 22.67 -1.71
C ILE A 670 -17.73 22.14 -2.11
N ARG A 671 -17.07 22.86 -3.01
CA ARG A 671 -15.76 22.47 -3.53
C ARG A 671 -14.82 23.66 -3.47
N LEU A 672 -13.57 23.37 -3.10
CA LEU A 672 -12.47 24.26 -3.40
C LEU A 672 -12.19 24.22 -4.91
N LYS A 673 -12.13 25.38 -5.54
CA LYS A 673 -11.78 25.51 -6.96
C LYS A 673 -10.76 26.62 -7.15
N ARG A 674 -9.81 26.39 -8.06
CA ARG A 674 -8.82 27.37 -8.49
C ARG A 674 -9.21 27.99 -9.82
N PHE A 675 -9.07 29.31 -9.93
CA PHE A 675 -9.31 30.06 -11.17
C PHE A 675 -8.21 31.08 -11.37
N ARG A 676 -7.71 31.16 -12.60
CA ARG A 676 -6.81 32.24 -13.02
C ARG A 676 -7.65 33.38 -13.61
N ILE A 677 -7.44 34.59 -13.10
CA ILE A 677 -8.05 35.81 -13.63
C ILE A 677 -7.30 36.18 -14.92
N THR A 678 -8.01 36.17 -16.04
CA THR A 678 -7.41 36.54 -17.33
C THR A 678 -7.23 38.06 -17.42
N PRO A 679 -6.27 38.55 -18.24
CA PRO A 679 -6.09 39.98 -18.46
C PRO A 679 -7.34 40.70 -19.02
N GLN A 680 -8.25 39.97 -19.68
CA GLN A 680 -9.51 40.52 -20.20
C GLN A 680 -10.69 40.38 -19.22
N SER A 681 -10.45 39.90 -18.00
CA SER A 681 -11.51 39.70 -17.01
C SER A 681 -11.96 41.05 -16.41
N PRO A 682 -13.28 41.32 -16.32
CA PRO A 682 -13.81 42.49 -15.63
C PRO A 682 -13.54 42.49 -14.11
N LEU A 683 -13.00 41.40 -13.55
CA LEU A 683 -12.57 41.34 -12.15
C LEU A 683 -11.23 42.05 -11.92
N VAL A 684 -10.46 42.32 -12.98
CA VAL A 684 -9.17 43.02 -12.88
C VAL A 684 -9.38 44.47 -12.41
N GLY A 685 -8.67 44.88 -11.37
CA GLY A 685 -8.79 46.20 -10.76
C GLY A 685 -9.89 46.33 -9.72
N MET A 686 -10.73 45.30 -9.52
CA MET A 686 -11.74 45.28 -8.47
C MET A 686 -11.17 44.80 -7.14
N ARG A 687 -11.68 45.34 -6.04
CA ARG A 687 -11.39 44.80 -4.70
C ARG A 687 -12.20 43.51 -4.48
N ILE A 688 -11.68 42.59 -3.69
CA ILE A 688 -12.36 41.31 -3.40
C ILE A 688 -13.78 41.54 -2.86
N HIS A 689 -14.00 42.56 -2.03
CA HIS A 689 -15.36 42.87 -1.55
C HIS A 689 -16.30 43.36 -2.66
N ASP A 690 -15.80 44.16 -3.60
CA ASP A 690 -16.58 44.71 -4.73
C ASP A 690 -16.76 43.71 -5.89
N SER A 691 -16.04 42.59 -5.85
CA SER A 691 -15.96 41.62 -6.94
C SER A 691 -17.22 40.76 -7.12
N GLY A 692 -18.20 40.82 -6.21
CA GLY A 692 -19.40 39.98 -6.23
C GLY A 692 -19.18 38.51 -5.88
N LEU A 693 -17.95 38.06 -5.62
CA LEU A 693 -17.62 36.66 -5.32
C LEU A 693 -18.40 36.10 -4.11
N ARG A 694 -18.61 36.92 -3.07
CA ARG A 694 -19.35 36.51 -1.87
C ARG A 694 -20.87 36.54 -2.08
N ASP A 695 -21.37 37.60 -2.71
CA ASP A 695 -22.81 37.87 -2.74
C ASP A 695 -23.51 37.17 -3.91
N GLU A 696 -22.90 37.20 -5.11
CA GLU A 696 -23.42 36.61 -6.35
C GLU A 696 -22.97 35.15 -6.51
N ALA A 697 -21.67 34.87 -6.37
CA ALA A 697 -21.13 33.51 -6.53
C ALA A 697 -21.32 32.62 -5.29
N LYS A 698 -21.76 33.21 -4.16
CA LYS A 698 -21.88 32.54 -2.84
C LYS A 698 -20.60 31.78 -2.46
N ALA A 699 -19.45 32.41 -2.71
CA ALA A 699 -18.13 31.83 -2.58
C ALA A 699 -17.20 32.69 -1.73
N MET A 700 -16.32 32.03 -0.99
CA MET A 700 -15.30 32.66 -0.18
C MET A 700 -13.93 32.50 -0.83
N VAL A 701 -13.15 33.58 -0.86
CA VAL A 701 -11.74 33.54 -1.27
C VAL A 701 -10.90 32.95 -0.14
N ALA A 702 -10.39 31.73 -0.33
CA ALA A 702 -9.53 31.03 0.62
C ALA A 702 -8.05 31.44 0.49
N GLY A 703 -7.61 31.81 -0.71
CA GLY A 703 -6.24 32.23 -0.98
C GLY A 703 -6.08 32.91 -2.34
N LEU A 704 -4.99 33.66 -2.49
CA LEU A 704 -4.62 34.36 -3.73
C LEU A 704 -3.13 34.15 -4.02
N GLU A 705 -2.79 33.88 -5.28
CA GLU A 705 -1.40 33.77 -5.74
C GLU A 705 -1.13 34.82 -6.83
N ARG A 706 -0.05 35.58 -6.67
CA ARG A 706 0.42 36.61 -7.60
C ARG A 706 1.90 36.38 -7.89
N GLY A 707 2.20 35.77 -9.04
CA GLY A 707 3.57 35.38 -9.36
C GLY A 707 4.11 34.36 -8.34
N GLU A 708 5.22 34.68 -7.67
CA GLU A 708 5.76 33.86 -6.57
C GLU A 708 5.19 34.23 -5.20
N GLN A 709 4.51 35.37 -5.07
CA GLN A 709 3.89 35.77 -3.81
C GLN A 709 2.57 35.03 -3.64
N ARG A 710 2.46 34.35 -2.51
CA ARG A 710 1.26 33.63 -2.10
C ARG A 710 0.67 34.38 -0.91
N ILE A 711 -0.63 34.64 -0.91
CA ILE A 711 -1.38 35.24 0.23
C ILE A 711 -2.51 34.31 0.72
N THR A 712 -2.44 33.88 1.99
CA THR A 712 -3.50 33.12 2.67
C THR A 712 -4.53 34.07 3.22
N ASN A 713 -5.81 33.74 3.04
CA ASN A 713 -6.91 34.50 3.61
C ASN A 713 -6.83 36.02 3.32
N PRO A 714 -6.84 36.45 2.05
CA PRO A 714 -6.68 37.86 1.68
C PRO A 714 -7.83 38.71 2.25
N SER A 715 -7.52 39.93 2.71
CA SER A 715 -8.54 40.88 3.18
C SER A 715 -9.44 41.33 2.02
N GLY A 716 -10.69 41.70 2.32
CA GLY A 716 -11.64 42.17 1.30
C GLY A 716 -11.21 43.46 0.56
N THR A 717 -10.18 44.14 1.07
CA THR A 717 -9.58 45.34 0.47
C THR A 717 -8.56 45.04 -0.62
N TRP A 718 -8.14 43.77 -0.78
CA TRP A 718 -7.20 43.39 -1.84
C TRP A 718 -7.77 43.61 -3.22
N VAL A 719 -6.96 44.18 -4.11
CA VAL A 719 -7.30 44.42 -5.53
C VAL A 719 -6.80 43.25 -6.37
N LEU A 720 -7.69 42.67 -7.17
CA LEU A 720 -7.39 41.58 -8.09
C LEU A 720 -6.61 42.10 -9.32
N ALA A 721 -5.53 41.42 -9.68
CA ALA A 721 -4.64 41.77 -10.78
C ALA A 721 -4.71 40.74 -11.92
N PRO A 722 -4.29 41.10 -13.14
CA PRO A 722 -4.23 40.14 -14.24
C PRO A 722 -3.26 39.00 -13.90
N ASN A 723 -3.65 37.76 -14.23
CA ASN A 723 -2.96 36.50 -13.92
C ASN A 723 -2.94 36.09 -12.44
N ASP A 724 -3.65 36.78 -11.55
CA ASP A 724 -3.84 36.28 -10.19
C ASP A 724 -4.58 34.93 -10.22
N VAL A 725 -4.11 33.97 -9.42
CA VAL A 725 -4.80 32.69 -9.20
C VAL A 725 -5.56 32.78 -7.88
N VAL A 726 -6.89 32.67 -7.96
CA VAL A 726 -7.80 32.80 -6.82
C VAL A 726 -8.37 31.44 -6.46
N TRP A 727 -8.29 31.10 -5.19
CA TRP A 727 -8.83 29.88 -4.61
C TRP A 727 -10.18 30.18 -3.95
N LEU A 728 -11.25 29.58 -4.47
CA LEU A 728 -12.63 29.83 -4.08
C LEU A 728 -13.24 28.59 -3.42
N VAL A 729 -13.94 28.78 -2.30
CA VAL A 729 -14.72 27.74 -1.61
C VAL A 729 -16.18 28.14 -1.58
N GLY A 730 -17.05 27.25 -2.08
CA GLY A 730 -18.49 27.47 -2.15
C GLY A 730 -19.14 26.46 -3.09
N ASN A 731 -20.39 26.70 -3.49
CA ASN A 731 -21.10 25.81 -4.40
C ASN A 731 -20.39 25.76 -5.76
N GLY A 732 -19.95 24.57 -6.17
CA GLY A 732 -19.14 24.37 -7.35
C GLY A 732 -19.80 24.82 -8.65
N GLU A 733 -21.11 24.66 -8.82
CA GLU A 733 -21.81 25.06 -10.04
C GLU A 733 -21.96 26.58 -10.13
N LYS A 734 -22.34 27.23 -9.02
CA LYS A 734 -22.47 28.69 -8.95
C LYS A 734 -21.15 29.41 -9.16
N ILE A 735 -20.07 28.92 -8.53
CA ILE A 735 -18.71 29.44 -8.75
C ILE A 735 -18.33 29.34 -10.23
N ARG A 736 -18.65 28.21 -10.85
CA ARG A 736 -18.26 27.97 -12.25
C ARG A 736 -18.97 28.93 -13.20
N GLY A 737 -20.29 29.06 -13.08
CA GLY A 737 -21.06 29.99 -13.90
C GLY A 737 -20.56 31.42 -13.74
N PHE A 738 -20.41 31.88 -12.49
CA PHE A 738 -19.92 33.22 -12.21
C PHE A 738 -18.53 33.52 -12.80
N MET A 739 -17.59 32.57 -12.66
CA MET A 739 -16.22 32.77 -13.14
C MET A 739 -16.09 32.64 -14.66
N GLU A 740 -16.89 31.77 -15.29
CA GLU A 740 -16.94 31.64 -16.76
C GLU A 740 -17.54 32.92 -17.40
N ASP A 741 -18.61 33.49 -16.82
CA ASP A 741 -19.21 34.75 -17.27
C ASP A 741 -18.24 35.95 -17.16
N ARG A 742 -17.34 35.92 -16.18
CA ARG A 742 -16.30 36.94 -15.93
C ARG A 742 -14.97 36.62 -16.62
N LYS A 743 -14.97 35.74 -17.64
CA LYS A 743 -13.79 35.38 -18.46
C LYS A 743 -12.59 34.84 -17.65
N ALA A 744 -12.80 34.26 -16.47
CA ALA A 744 -11.74 33.61 -15.71
C ALA A 744 -11.56 32.15 -16.18
N VAL A 745 -10.32 31.68 -16.22
CA VAL A 745 -10.01 30.32 -16.72
C VAL A 745 -9.81 29.39 -15.54
N ARG A 746 -10.50 28.26 -15.56
CA ARG A 746 -10.31 27.19 -14.58
C ARG A 746 -9.00 26.45 -14.84
N GLU A 747 -8.18 26.30 -13.80
CA GLU A 747 -6.93 25.52 -13.86
C GLU A 747 -7.08 24.08 -13.37
#